data_AF-A0A432GU97-F1
#
_entry.id   AF-A0A432GU97-F1
#
_cell.length_a   1.000
_cell.length_b   1.000
_cell.length_c   1.000
_cell.angle_alpha   90.00
_cell.angle_beta   90.00
_cell.angle_gamma   90.00
#
_symmetry.space_group_name_H-M   'P 1'
#
loop_
_entity.id
_entity.type
_entity.pdbx_description
1 polymer ?
#
loop_
_entity_poly.entity_id
_entity_poly.type
_entity_poly.pdbx_seq_one_letter_code
_entity_poly.pdbx_strand_id
1 'polypeptide(L)'
;YLYALARQLQKHSRLFAVLETMDNGKTIRETRDIDIPLVIRHFYHHSGWAQLLESEFPEHMAIGPIGQIIPWNFPLLMLSWKVAPALAAGNTVVLKPAEYTSLTALLFAEICSQVGLPPGVFNLVTGPGQTGSLMVNHSDLKKIAFTGSTDVGRLIREATADTDKKLTLELGGKSPFIIFEDADLDSAIEGLVDAIWFNQGQVCCAGSRLLVQESVAEKVIDRLKRRMAKLRVGDPLDKSMDMGAIIAPIQKERIQNLVDQGKKEGAAIWQWDGKLPQNEEKKGDGCYFPPTLFTNVSPASIIAQTEIFGPVLVSMTFRTPDEAVMLANNSAYGLAASVWSENINQALHVAPKLKAGVVWINCTNQFDASVGFGGYRESGYGREGGHEGMFEYLKPKESGISKNQFRISVAKVKASATTALSLDRTAKLYIGGKQARPDSGYSLNVVNADGSLAGEIGDGNRKDIRNAVEAAHKASGWQSSTPHLRAQILYFLAENLETRAVEFKNRITQLTGVTEKQAALEVKTAVSRIFTYAALADKHEGLIHQPPMRGLALALNEPIGVLGLVCPDEAPLLSMLSMLLPAIAMGNSVVLVPSRPFALVATDFYQVLETSDVPSGVVNIVTGDSAKLGTVLAKHDDVAGLWVAGTKTECTEACKLSTGNMKIIWTNNGKQLDWFDNQQSEGREWMRRASQVKNVWIPYGE
;
A
#
# COMPACT_ATOMS: atom_id res chain seq x y z
N TYR A 1 -28.73 6.58 -9.44
CA TYR A 1 -28.59 7.17 -8.09
C TYR A 1 -27.35 8.05 -7.93
N LEU A 2 -26.13 7.55 -8.18
CA LEU A 2 -24.88 8.33 -8.01
C LEU A 2 -24.88 9.68 -8.74
N TYR A 3 -25.33 9.72 -10.01
CA TYR A 3 -25.48 10.98 -10.75
C TYR A 3 -26.44 11.96 -10.06
N ALA A 4 -27.58 11.46 -9.53
CA ALA A 4 -28.53 12.30 -8.81
C ALA A 4 -27.95 12.85 -7.49
N LEU A 5 -27.16 12.05 -6.77
CA LEU A 5 -26.40 12.51 -5.60
C LEU A 5 -25.45 13.65 -5.98
N ALA A 6 -24.67 13.49 -7.05
CA ALA A 6 -23.79 14.55 -7.57
C ALA A 6 -24.56 15.85 -7.87
N ARG A 7 -25.75 15.74 -8.48
CA ARG A 7 -26.62 16.89 -8.78
C ARG A 7 -27.14 17.59 -7.52
N GLN A 8 -27.55 16.83 -6.50
CA GLN A 8 -28.02 17.44 -5.25
C GLN A 8 -26.87 18.06 -4.46
N LEU A 9 -25.70 17.40 -4.41
CA LEU A 9 -24.48 17.98 -3.84
C LEU A 9 -24.12 19.31 -4.53
N GLN A 10 -24.21 19.37 -5.86
CA GLN A 10 -23.97 20.58 -6.63
C GLN A 10 -24.99 21.68 -6.34
N LYS A 11 -26.29 21.33 -6.31
CA LYS A 11 -27.39 22.26 -5.98
C LYS A 11 -27.23 22.86 -4.58
N HIS A 12 -26.80 22.05 -3.62
CA HIS A 12 -26.62 22.43 -2.22
C HIS A 12 -25.16 22.78 -1.88
N SER A 13 -24.30 23.01 -2.87
CA SER A 13 -22.85 23.21 -2.69
C SER A 13 -22.49 24.29 -1.68
N ARG A 14 -23.19 25.43 -1.72
CA ARG A 14 -22.98 26.54 -0.77
C ARG A 14 -23.35 26.16 0.66
N LEU A 15 -24.42 25.38 0.85
CA LEU A 15 -24.84 24.90 2.17
C LEU A 15 -23.78 23.97 2.75
N PHE A 16 -23.32 22.99 1.96
CA PHE A 16 -22.24 22.09 2.38
C PHE A 16 -20.95 22.84 2.70
N ALA A 17 -20.54 23.80 1.87
CA ALA A 17 -19.31 24.56 2.11
C ALA A 17 -19.35 25.30 3.45
N VAL A 18 -20.47 25.99 3.76
CA VAL A 18 -20.64 26.69 5.04
C VAL A 18 -20.67 25.70 6.20
N LEU A 19 -21.42 24.61 6.08
CA LEU A 19 -21.53 23.61 7.15
C LEU A 19 -20.19 22.92 7.44
N GLU A 20 -19.43 22.57 6.40
CA GLU A 20 -18.09 21.98 6.52
C GLU A 20 -17.13 22.96 7.21
N THR A 21 -17.17 24.25 6.84
CA THR A 21 -16.37 25.32 7.44
C THR A 21 -16.67 25.46 8.94
N MET A 22 -17.96 25.47 9.31
CA MET A 22 -18.40 25.60 10.70
C MET A 22 -18.04 24.40 11.57
N ASP A 23 -18.10 23.19 11.00
CA ASP A 23 -17.86 21.93 11.73
C ASP A 23 -16.35 21.63 11.87
N ASN A 24 -15.55 21.95 10.83
CA ASN A 24 -14.13 21.61 10.79
C ASN A 24 -13.18 22.75 11.19
N GLY A 25 -13.51 24.00 10.87
CA GLY A 25 -12.65 25.16 11.12
C GLY A 25 -11.74 25.59 9.96
N LYS A 26 -11.67 24.83 8.85
CA LYS A 26 -11.04 25.27 7.59
C LYS A 26 -11.75 26.46 6.96
N THR A 27 -11.09 27.18 6.06
CA THR A 27 -11.68 28.40 5.48
C THR A 27 -12.79 28.10 4.47
N ILE A 28 -13.77 29.00 4.37
CA ILE A 28 -14.88 28.90 3.41
C ILE A 28 -14.41 28.90 1.96
N ARG A 29 -13.23 29.49 1.70
CA ARG A 29 -12.61 29.47 0.37
C ARG A 29 -12.19 28.05 0.00
N GLU A 30 -11.49 27.37 0.89
CA GLU A 30 -11.04 25.98 0.69
C GLU A 30 -12.23 25.04 0.49
N THR A 31 -13.25 25.11 1.36
CA THR A 31 -14.42 24.25 1.23
C THR A 31 -15.16 24.48 -0.09
N ARG A 32 -15.40 25.73 -0.46
CA ARG A 32 -16.13 26.10 -1.68
C ARG A 32 -15.36 25.75 -2.95
N ASP A 33 -14.06 25.99 -2.98
CA ASP A 33 -13.27 25.95 -4.21
C ASP A 33 -12.57 24.59 -4.42
N ILE A 34 -12.38 23.80 -3.35
CA ILE A 34 -11.67 22.51 -3.40
C ILE A 34 -12.56 21.35 -2.94
N ASP A 35 -12.96 21.31 -1.66
CA ASP A 35 -13.65 20.14 -1.07
C ASP A 35 -14.93 19.80 -1.83
N ILE A 36 -15.86 20.75 -1.92
CA ILE A 36 -17.18 20.51 -2.50
C ILE A 36 -17.13 20.19 -4.01
N PRO A 37 -16.35 20.91 -4.84
CA PRO A 37 -16.17 20.53 -6.24
C PRO A 37 -15.60 19.12 -6.41
N LEU A 38 -14.61 18.72 -5.61
CA LEU A 38 -14.05 17.37 -5.67
C LEU A 38 -15.05 16.30 -5.21
N VAL A 39 -15.85 16.58 -4.17
CA VAL A 39 -16.96 15.69 -3.75
C VAL A 39 -17.93 15.44 -4.91
N ILE A 40 -18.37 16.51 -5.56
CA ILE A 40 -19.28 16.44 -6.71
C ILE A 40 -18.64 15.64 -7.85
N ARG A 41 -17.36 15.91 -8.15
CA ARG A 41 -16.59 15.20 -9.17
C ARG A 41 -16.50 13.69 -8.88
N HIS A 42 -16.31 13.27 -7.63
CA HIS A 42 -16.27 11.86 -7.25
C HIS A 42 -17.57 11.13 -7.55
N PHE A 43 -18.72 11.71 -7.17
CA PHE A 43 -20.02 11.09 -7.46
C PHE A 43 -20.34 11.09 -8.96
N TYR A 44 -19.97 12.14 -9.71
CA TYR A 44 -20.13 12.14 -11.17
C TYR A 44 -19.27 11.06 -11.82
N HIS A 45 -17.98 11.00 -11.51
CA HIS A 45 -17.06 10.05 -12.12
C HIS A 45 -17.48 8.60 -11.84
N HIS A 46 -17.74 8.26 -10.58
CA HIS A 46 -18.11 6.90 -10.20
C HIS A 46 -19.51 6.50 -10.65
N SER A 47 -20.39 7.44 -11.03
CA SER A 47 -21.63 7.10 -11.71
C SER A 47 -21.38 6.42 -13.07
N GLY A 48 -20.29 6.77 -13.75
CA GLY A 48 -19.84 6.10 -14.97
C GLY A 48 -19.31 4.69 -14.70
N TRP A 49 -18.54 4.49 -13.63
CA TRP A 49 -18.08 3.16 -13.24
C TRP A 49 -19.24 2.20 -12.95
N ALA A 50 -20.32 2.67 -12.32
CA ALA A 50 -21.51 1.86 -12.11
C ALA A 50 -22.15 1.40 -13.44
N GLN A 51 -22.14 2.26 -14.46
CA GLN A 51 -22.68 1.95 -15.79
C GLN A 51 -21.79 0.98 -16.58
N LEU A 52 -20.48 1.02 -16.36
CA LEU A 52 -19.47 0.26 -17.11
C LEU A 52 -18.96 -0.98 -16.35
N LEU A 53 -19.50 -1.26 -15.15
CA LEU A 53 -18.95 -2.26 -14.24
C LEU A 53 -18.80 -3.65 -14.89
N GLU A 54 -19.82 -4.10 -15.61
CA GLU A 54 -19.84 -5.43 -16.24
C GLU A 54 -18.86 -5.57 -17.40
N SER A 55 -18.60 -4.49 -18.15
CA SER A 55 -17.68 -4.52 -19.29
C SER A 55 -16.22 -4.35 -18.88
N GLU A 56 -15.96 -3.49 -17.89
CA GLU A 56 -14.60 -3.16 -17.45
C GLU A 56 -14.08 -4.13 -16.37
N PHE A 57 -14.98 -4.73 -15.58
CA PHE A 57 -14.64 -5.67 -14.50
C PHE A 57 -15.41 -7.00 -14.61
N PRO A 58 -15.40 -7.69 -15.76
CA PRO A 58 -16.27 -8.85 -16.02
C PRO A 58 -16.02 -10.03 -15.08
N GLU A 59 -14.79 -10.18 -14.57
CA GLU A 59 -14.41 -11.26 -13.65
C GLU A 59 -14.60 -10.90 -12.17
N HIS A 60 -15.21 -9.76 -11.87
CA HIS A 60 -15.37 -9.25 -10.51
C HIS A 60 -16.83 -9.05 -10.13
N MET A 61 -17.07 -8.99 -8.82
CA MET A 61 -18.37 -8.71 -8.22
C MET A 61 -18.23 -7.87 -6.96
N ALA A 62 -19.35 -7.30 -6.51
CA ALA A 62 -19.45 -6.59 -5.23
C ALA A 62 -18.95 -7.47 -4.06
N ILE A 63 -18.35 -6.83 -3.06
CA ILE A 63 -17.90 -7.49 -1.83
C ILE A 63 -19.08 -7.78 -0.89
N GLY A 64 -20.04 -6.86 -0.81
CA GLY A 64 -21.18 -6.93 0.11
C GLY A 64 -21.26 -5.70 1.04
N PRO A 65 -21.75 -5.82 2.28
CA PRO A 65 -21.79 -4.72 3.24
C PRO A 65 -20.39 -4.26 3.68
N ILE A 66 -20.15 -2.95 3.68
CA ILE A 66 -18.84 -2.34 3.95
C ILE A 66 -18.93 -1.38 5.14
N GLY A 67 -18.02 -1.53 6.10
CA GLY A 67 -17.78 -0.55 7.15
C GLY A 67 -16.77 0.50 6.71
N GLN A 68 -17.13 1.77 6.80
CA GLN A 68 -16.28 2.90 6.39
C GLN A 68 -16.09 3.85 7.56
N ILE A 69 -14.85 4.20 7.87
CA ILE A 69 -14.49 5.10 8.97
C ILE A 69 -13.56 6.18 8.40
N ILE A 70 -13.94 7.43 8.57
CA ILE A 70 -13.26 8.57 7.94
C ILE A 70 -12.76 9.59 8.98
N PRO A 71 -11.69 10.35 8.68
CA PRO A 71 -11.09 11.32 9.58
C PRO A 71 -11.86 12.65 9.56
N TRP A 72 -11.40 13.58 10.37
CA TRP A 72 -12.03 14.88 10.57
C TRP A 72 -11.53 15.98 9.63
N ASN A 73 -10.42 15.77 8.91
CA ASN A 73 -9.75 16.86 8.19
C ASN A 73 -10.43 17.27 6.88
N PHE A 74 -11.00 16.33 6.13
CA PHE A 74 -11.83 16.60 4.95
C PHE A 74 -13.11 15.77 5.00
N PRO A 75 -14.05 16.08 5.93
CA PRO A 75 -15.16 15.19 6.27
C PRO A 75 -15.98 14.72 5.07
N LEU A 76 -16.51 15.64 4.26
CA LEU A 76 -17.36 15.29 3.14
C LEU A 76 -16.57 14.73 1.95
N LEU A 77 -15.35 15.22 1.72
CA LEU A 77 -14.47 14.69 0.67
C LEU A 77 -14.08 13.24 0.95
N MET A 78 -13.67 12.93 2.18
CA MET A 78 -13.37 11.57 2.61
C MET A 78 -14.59 10.66 2.55
N LEU A 79 -15.78 11.18 2.88
CA LEU A 79 -17.04 10.47 2.64
C LEU A 79 -17.17 10.13 1.14
N SER A 80 -16.95 11.08 0.24
CA SER A 80 -17.08 10.84 -1.20
C SER A 80 -16.08 9.82 -1.74
N TRP A 81 -14.83 9.84 -1.29
CA TRP A 81 -13.77 8.88 -1.67
C TRP A 81 -14.14 7.45 -1.29
N LYS A 82 -14.91 7.28 -0.21
CA LYS A 82 -15.32 5.97 0.29
C LYS A 82 -16.66 5.52 -0.29
N VAL A 83 -17.68 6.37 -0.24
CA VAL A 83 -19.06 6.02 -0.60
C VAL A 83 -19.25 5.88 -2.10
N ALA A 84 -18.68 6.80 -2.90
CA ALA A 84 -18.90 6.81 -4.34
C ALA A 84 -18.44 5.51 -5.04
N PRO A 85 -17.19 5.02 -4.85
CA PRO A 85 -16.77 3.74 -5.44
C PRO A 85 -17.47 2.53 -4.83
N ALA A 86 -17.79 2.55 -3.53
CA ALA A 86 -18.51 1.44 -2.89
C ALA A 86 -19.87 1.20 -3.54
N LEU A 87 -20.67 2.28 -3.69
CA LEU A 87 -21.97 2.21 -4.33
C LEU A 87 -21.86 1.91 -5.83
N ALA A 88 -20.82 2.43 -6.51
CA ALA A 88 -20.60 2.14 -7.93
C ALA A 88 -20.31 0.66 -8.19
N ALA A 89 -19.56 0.02 -7.30
CA ALA A 89 -19.28 -1.41 -7.35
C ALA A 89 -20.45 -2.29 -6.88
N GLY A 90 -21.59 -1.70 -6.49
CA GLY A 90 -22.79 -2.44 -6.05
C GLY A 90 -22.79 -2.87 -4.57
N ASN A 91 -21.97 -2.25 -3.73
CA ASN A 91 -21.93 -2.53 -2.29
C ASN A 91 -22.93 -1.68 -1.50
N THR A 92 -23.25 -2.11 -0.28
CA THR A 92 -23.93 -1.27 0.72
C THR A 92 -22.94 -0.77 1.77
N VAL A 93 -23.23 0.39 2.36
CA VAL A 93 -22.28 1.10 3.22
C VAL A 93 -22.89 1.37 4.60
N VAL A 94 -22.08 1.12 5.64
CA VAL A 94 -22.23 1.71 6.97
C VAL A 94 -21.03 2.62 7.20
N LEU A 95 -21.26 3.93 7.28
CA LEU A 95 -20.22 4.93 7.44
C LEU A 95 -20.28 5.57 8.83
N LYS A 96 -19.10 5.80 9.42
CA LYS A 96 -18.91 6.59 10.64
C LYS A 96 -17.98 7.77 10.37
N PRO A 97 -18.47 9.02 10.46
CA PRO A 97 -17.61 10.20 10.41
C PRO A 97 -16.81 10.34 11.72
N ALA A 98 -15.81 11.21 11.69
CA ALA A 98 -15.09 11.59 12.90
C ALA A 98 -16.02 12.32 13.89
N GLU A 99 -15.75 12.15 15.18
CA GLU A 99 -16.60 12.69 16.25
C GLU A 99 -16.66 14.23 16.27
N TYR A 100 -15.58 14.88 15.82
CA TYR A 100 -15.50 16.33 15.74
C TYR A 100 -16.19 16.93 14.50
N THR A 101 -16.51 16.12 13.48
CA THR A 101 -16.97 16.63 12.18
C THR A 101 -18.03 15.73 11.54
N SER A 102 -19.23 15.73 12.11
CA SER A 102 -20.32 14.83 11.69
C SER A 102 -21.41 15.51 10.85
N LEU A 103 -21.44 16.84 10.75
CA LEU A 103 -22.61 17.58 10.27
C LEU A 103 -22.84 17.42 8.77
N THR A 104 -21.81 17.49 7.95
CA THR A 104 -21.96 17.32 6.49
C THR A 104 -22.27 15.88 6.09
N ALA A 105 -21.81 14.89 6.86
CA ALA A 105 -22.21 13.50 6.67
C ALA A 105 -23.71 13.30 6.99
N LEU A 106 -24.22 13.93 8.05
CA LEU A 106 -25.65 13.93 8.38
C LEU A 106 -26.48 14.58 7.28
N LEU A 107 -26.04 15.73 6.75
CA LEU A 107 -26.71 16.39 5.62
C LEU A 107 -26.66 15.52 4.36
N PHE A 108 -25.57 14.82 4.09
CA PHE A 108 -25.49 13.88 2.98
C PHE A 108 -26.50 12.72 3.13
N ALA A 109 -26.70 12.20 4.35
CA ALA A 109 -27.71 11.18 4.62
C ALA A 109 -29.14 11.67 4.28
N GLU A 110 -29.45 12.93 4.56
CA GLU A 110 -30.72 13.54 4.15
C GLU A 110 -30.84 13.59 2.62
N ILE A 111 -29.77 13.96 1.91
CA ILE A 111 -29.74 13.96 0.45
C ILE A 111 -29.96 12.55 -0.13
N CYS A 112 -29.38 11.52 0.47
CA CYS A 112 -29.63 10.13 0.07
C CYS A 112 -31.13 9.79 0.11
N SER A 113 -31.85 10.24 1.14
CA SER A 113 -33.30 10.08 1.22
C SER A 113 -34.03 10.87 0.13
N GLN A 114 -33.64 12.14 -0.09
CA GLN A 114 -34.27 13.01 -1.10
C GLN A 114 -34.12 12.48 -2.54
N VAL A 115 -32.99 11.85 -2.89
CA VAL A 115 -32.81 11.24 -4.22
C VAL A 115 -33.49 9.87 -4.36
N GLY A 116 -34.16 9.38 -3.31
CA GLY A 116 -34.79 8.07 -3.28
C GLY A 116 -33.79 6.91 -3.35
N LEU A 117 -32.59 7.07 -2.77
CA LEU A 117 -31.65 5.95 -2.64
C LEU A 117 -32.34 4.81 -1.86
N PRO A 118 -32.28 3.55 -2.34
CA PRO A 118 -33.02 2.47 -1.68
C PRO A 118 -32.65 2.34 -0.19
N PRO A 119 -33.63 2.11 0.71
CA PRO A 119 -33.36 1.97 2.14
C PRO A 119 -32.29 0.92 2.43
N GLY A 120 -31.33 1.26 3.29
CA GLY A 120 -30.24 0.36 3.69
C GLY A 120 -29.01 0.35 2.77
N VAL A 121 -29.06 0.99 1.60
CA VAL A 121 -27.89 1.09 0.70
C VAL A 121 -26.80 1.98 1.31
N PHE A 122 -27.18 3.09 1.94
CA PHE A 122 -26.30 3.95 2.73
C PHE A 122 -26.85 4.09 4.14
N ASN A 123 -25.99 3.84 5.12
CA ASN A 123 -26.30 3.94 6.54
C ASN A 123 -25.22 4.79 7.20
N LEU A 124 -25.62 5.73 8.06
CA LEU A 124 -24.73 6.61 8.77
C LEU A 124 -24.90 6.38 10.28
N VAL A 125 -23.79 6.18 10.99
CA VAL A 125 -23.76 6.12 12.45
C VAL A 125 -22.74 7.11 12.98
N THR A 126 -23.08 7.84 14.03
CA THR A 126 -22.19 8.79 14.70
C THR A 126 -21.77 8.26 16.06
N GLY A 127 -20.66 8.79 16.60
CA GLY A 127 -20.16 8.41 17.93
C GLY A 127 -18.63 8.43 17.99
N PRO A 128 -18.03 8.08 19.13
CA PRO A 128 -16.59 8.13 19.33
C PRO A 128 -15.85 6.99 18.62
N GLY A 129 -14.56 6.83 18.89
CA GLY A 129 -13.74 5.72 18.38
C GLY A 129 -14.31 4.33 18.72
N GLN A 130 -14.99 4.19 19.85
CA GLN A 130 -15.65 2.94 20.25
C GLN A 130 -16.70 2.47 19.24
N THR A 131 -17.49 3.38 18.66
CA THR A 131 -18.44 3.04 17.59
C THR A 131 -17.74 2.49 16.36
N GLY A 132 -16.58 3.07 16.00
CA GLY A 132 -15.74 2.55 14.92
C GLY A 132 -15.22 1.14 15.22
N SER A 133 -14.77 0.88 16.45
CA SER A 133 -14.34 -0.45 16.89
C SER A 133 -15.46 -1.49 16.79
N LEU A 134 -16.69 -1.14 17.18
CA LEU A 134 -17.85 -2.03 17.03
C LEU A 134 -18.12 -2.37 15.56
N MET A 135 -18.01 -1.40 14.65
CA MET A 135 -18.13 -1.66 13.21
C MET A 135 -17.03 -2.59 12.69
N VAL A 136 -15.78 -2.34 13.07
CA VAL A 136 -14.63 -3.18 12.65
C VAL A 136 -14.83 -4.65 13.06
N ASN A 137 -15.37 -4.88 14.26
CA ASN A 137 -15.60 -6.21 14.81
C ASN A 137 -16.92 -6.86 14.34
N HIS A 138 -17.78 -6.14 13.62
CA HIS A 138 -19.10 -6.66 13.22
C HIS A 138 -18.95 -7.78 12.15
N SER A 139 -19.54 -8.95 12.39
CA SER A 139 -19.40 -10.14 11.52
C SER A 139 -19.98 -9.97 10.11
N ASP A 140 -21.03 -9.17 9.99
CA ASP A 140 -21.76 -9.01 8.74
C ASP A 140 -21.07 -8.07 7.75
N LEU A 141 -20.18 -7.19 8.24
CA LEU A 141 -19.36 -6.36 7.38
C LEU A 141 -18.26 -7.22 6.73
N LYS A 142 -18.14 -7.13 5.41
CA LYS A 142 -17.23 -7.93 4.58
C LYS A 142 -15.99 -7.15 4.15
N LYS A 143 -15.98 -5.84 4.36
CA LYS A 143 -14.82 -4.97 4.18
C LYS A 143 -14.80 -3.87 5.21
N ILE A 144 -13.61 -3.47 5.61
CA ILE A 144 -13.35 -2.21 6.30
C ILE A 144 -12.50 -1.30 5.39
N ALA A 145 -12.92 -0.06 5.23
CA ALA A 145 -12.12 0.99 4.63
C ALA A 145 -11.92 2.11 5.65
N PHE A 146 -10.68 2.38 6.01
CA PHE A 146 -10.32 3.33 7.06
C PHE A 146 -9.35 4.38 6.53
N THR A 147 -9.60 5.63 6.87
CA THR A 147 -8.60 6.71 6.77
C THR A 147 -8.38 7.33 8.15
N GLY A 148 -7.13 7.49 8.57
CA GLY A 148 -6.80 8.05 9.88
C GLY A 148 -5.35 7.79 10.31
N SER A 149 -5.08 7.71 11.61
CA SER A 149 -3.71 7.53 12.09
C SER A 149 -3.20 6.10 11.88
N THR A 150 -1.88 5.97 11.71
CA THR A 150 -1.21 4.67 11.57
C THR A 150 -1.46 3.76 12.78
N ASP A 151 -1.44 4.31 13.99
CA ASP A 151 -1.69 3.53 15.22
C ASP A 151 -3.07 2.90 15.24
N VAL A 152 -4.11 3.63 14.83
CA VAL A 152 -5.46 3.06 14.72
C VAL A 152 -5.52 2.05 13.56
N GLY A 153 -4.81 2.29 12.46
CA GLY A 153 -4.66 1.33 11.37
C GLY A 153 -4.09 -0.02 11.84
N ARG A 154 -3.09 -0.02 12.73
CA ARG A 154 -2.54 -1.23 13.37
C ARG A 154 -3.61 -1.96 14.17
N LEU A 155 -4.36 -1.25 15.03
CA LEU A 155 -5.46 -1.83 15.80
C LEU A 155 -6.54 -2.47 14.92
N ILE A 156 -6.89 -1.83 13.80
CA ILE A 156 -7.87 -2.36 12.84
C ILE A 156 -7.33 -3.62 12.15
N ARG A 157 -6.06 -3.63 11.74
CA ARG A 157 -5.44 -4.83 11.13
C ARG A 157 -5.43 -6.00 12.11
N GLU A 158 -5.12 -5.77 13.38
CA GLU A 158 -5.17 -6.80 14.44
C GLU A 158 -6.59 -7.32 14.66
N ALA A 159 -7.57 -6.42 14.81
CA ALA A 159 -8.97 -6.78 15.05
C ALA A 159 -9.59 -7.57 13.87
N THR A 160 -9.14 -7.30 12.64
CA THR A 160 -9.64 -7.97 11.44
C THR A 160 -8.85 -9.22 11.04
N ALA A 161 -7.73 -9.52 11.73
CA ALA A 161 -6.78 -10.55 11.31
C ALA A 161 -7.37 -11.97 11.22
N ASP A 162 -8.36 -12.30 12.06
CA ASP A 162 -9.01 -13.62 12.03
C ASP A 162 -10.24 -13.70 11.11
N THR A 163 -10.52 -12.63 10.37
CA THR A 163 -11.72 -12.52 9.53
C THR A 163 -11.37 -12.57 8.05
N ASP A 164 -12.34 -12.91 7.22
CA ASP A 164 -12.21 -12.86 5.75
C ASP A 164 -12.49 -11.44 5.20
N LYS A 165 -12.47 -10.41 6.06
CA LYS A 165 -12.74 -9.03 5.66
C LYS A 165 -11.64 -8.51 4.75
N LYS A 166 -12.03 -7.88 3.64
CA LYS A 166 -11.09 -7.04 2.88
C LYS A 166 -10.77 -5.78 3.67
N LEU A 167 -9.55 -5.27 3.56
CA LEU A 167 -9.10 -4.11 4.32
C LEU A 167 -8.35 -3.14 3.39
N THR A 168 -8.73 -1.86 3.46
CA THR A 168 -7.99 -0.75 2.84
C THR A 168 -7.69 0.27 3.92
N LEU A 169 -6.44 0.73 3.99
CA LEU A 169 -5.95 1.63 5.02
C LEU A 169 -5.23 2.80 4.35
N GLU A 170 -5.75 4.01 4.56
CA GLU A 170 -5.11 5.27 4.18
C GLU A 170 -4.65 5.98 5.45
N LEU A 171 -3.34 5.96 5.71
CA LEU A 171 -2.77 6.34 7.00
C LEU A 171 -1.95 7.63 6.91
N GLY A 172 -1.16 7.92 7.95
CA GLY A 172 -0.39 9.17 8.06
C GLY A 172 0.67 9.33 6.97
N GLY A 173 1.16 10.56 6.81
CA GLY A 173 2.20 10.90 5.85
C GLY A 173 3.14 11.99 6.37
N LYS A 174 4.36 12.00 5.85
CA LYS A 174 5.33 13.09 6.02
C LYS A 174 5.91 13.46 4.66
N SER A 175 5.02 13.91 3.76
CA SER A 175 5.30 14.04 2.34
C SER A 175 6.44 15.04 2.08
N PRO A 176 7.50 14.61 1.37
CA PRO A 176 8.60 15.48 1.00
C PRO A 176 8.18 16.44 -0.11
N PHE A 177 8.67 17.67 -0.02
CA PHE A 177 8.52 18.72 -1.02
C PHE A 177 9.92 19.13 -1.49
N ILE A 178 10.32 18.71 -2.69
CA ILE A 178 11.70 18.81 -3.19
C ILE A 178 11.80 19.98 -4.15
N ILE A 179 12.69 20.94 -3.86
CA ILE A 179 12.99 22.08 -4.72
C ILE A 179 14.44 22.00 -5.17
N PHE A 180 14.63 21.81 -6.48
CA PHE A 180 15.94 21.88 -7.12
C PHE A 180 16.31 23.33 -7.48
N GLU A 181 17.60 23.55 -7.78
CA GLU A 181 18.14 24.88 -8.07
C GLU A 181 17.60 25.51 -9.37
N ASP A 182 17.14 24.67 -10.29
CA ASP A 182 16.56 25.03 -11.58
C ASP A 182 15.03 25.15 -11.54
N ALA A 183 14.41 25.00 -10.37
CA ALA A 183 12.96 25.14 -10.22
C ALA A 183 12.49 26.59 -10.45
N ASP A 184 11.27 26.76 -10.95
CA ASP A 184 10.55 28.02 -10.78
C ASP A 184 10.27 28.26 -9.29
N LEU A 185 11.13 29.05 -8.66
CA LEU A 185 11.07 29.29 -7.22
C LEU A 185 9.80 30.02 -6.79
N ASP A 186 9.24 30.90 -7.63
CA ASP A 186 8.04 31.65 -7.24
C ASP A 186 6.81 30.72 -7.25
N SER A 187 6.67 29.90 -8.29
CA SER A 187 5.62 28.87 -8.35
C SER A 187 5.80 27.82 -7.25
N ALA A 188 7.03 27.36 -6.99
CA ALA A 188 7.31 26.38 -5.94
C ALA A 188 6.97 26.91 -4.54
N ILE A 189 7.19 28.20 -4.28
CA ILE A 189 6.85 28.82 -3.00
C ILE A 189 5.34 28.95 -2.82
N GLU A 190 4.59 29.41 -3.83
CA GLU A 190 3.13 29.45 -3.73
C GLU A 190 2.54 28.03 -3.59
N GLY A 191 3.05 27.07 -4.36
CA GLY A 191 2.68 25.66 -4.22
C GLY A 191 2.96 25.11 -2.83
N LEU A 192 4.12 25.42 -2.24
CA LEU A 192 4.45 25.00 -0.88
C LEU A 192 3.53 25.64 0.16
N VAL A 193 3.16 26.91 -0.03
CA VAL A 193 2.25 27.61 0.87
C VAL A 193 0.88 26.97 0.85
N ASP A 194 0.37 26.66 -0.34
CA ASP A 194 -0.87 25.92 -0.56
C ASP A 194 -0.75 24.44 -0.17
N ALA A 195 0.46 23.90 0.01
CA ALA A 195 0.67 22.53 0.47
C ALA A 195 0.60 22.40 1.99
N ILE A 196 0.88 23.47 2.73
CA ILE A 196 1.07 23.41 4.19
C ILE A 196 0.07 24.23 4.97
N TRP A 197 -0.23 25.44 4.53
CA TRP A 197 -1.18 26.28 5.26
C TRP A 197 -2.62 26.07 4.79
N PHE A 198 -2.80 25.39 3.65
CA PHE A 198 -4.07 24.78 3.27
C PHE A 198 -4.57 23.84 4.37
N ASN A 199 -5.83 24.04 4.79
CA ASN A 199 -6.45 23.33 5.91
C ASN A 199 -5.56 23.31 7.19
N GLN A 200 -4.77 24.38 7.38
CA GLN A 200 -3.84 24.55 8.50
C GLN A 200 -2.89 23.35 8.69
N GLY A 201 -2.48 22.71 7.60
CA GLY A 201 -1.55 21.58 7.60
C GLY A 201 -2.13 20.27 8.11
N GLN A 202 -3.46 20.22 8.31
CA GLN A 202 -4.21 19.03 8.70
C GLN A 202 -4.51 18.17 7.46
N VAL A 203 -3.49 17.91 6.64
CA VAL A 203 -3.61 17.22 5.35
C VAL A 203 -2.64 16.05 5.33
N CYS A 204 -3.14 14.84 5.02
CA CYS A 204 -2.31 13.64 5.01
C CYS A 204 -1.12 13.73 4.04
N CYS A 205 -1.29 14.45 2.93
CA CYS A 205 -0.25 14.68 1.93
C CYS A 205 0.47 16.03 2.03
N ALA A 206 0.31 16.78 3.14
CA ALA A 206 0.92 18.09 3.31
C ALA A 206 2.42 18.07 3.00
N GLY A 207 2.92 19.08 2.28
CA GLY A 207 4.34 19.28 1.92
C GLY A 207 5.23 19.64 3.12
N SER A 208 5.09 18.90 4.21
CA SER A 208 5.50 19.28 5.56
C SER A 208 6.97 19.07 5.83
N ARG A 209 7.68 18.52 4.85
CA ARG A 209 9.10 18.26 4.85
C ARG A 209 9.72 18.84 3.59
N LEU A 210 10.10 20.11 3.66
CA LEU A 210 10.78 20.82 2.59
C LEU A 210 12.23 20.33 2.47
N LEU A 211 12.62 19.89 1.28
CA LEU A 211 13.99 19.56 0.89
C LEU A 211 14.40 20.56 -0.19
N VAL A 212 15.40 21.41 0.07
CA VAL A 212 15.85 22.43 -0.89
C VAL A 212 17.31 22.22 -1.25
N GLN A 213 17.65 22.36 -2.54
CA GLN A 213 19.04 22.29 -2.95
C GLN A 213 19.86 23.44 -2.34
N GLU A 214 21.06 23.12 -1.82
CA GLU A 214 21.89 24.05 -1.04
C GLU A 214 22.13 25.40 -1.76
N SER A 215 22.31 25.41 -3.08
CA SER A 215 22.59 26.60 -3.89
C SER A 215 21.46 27.63 -3.91
N VAL A 216 20.21 27.24 -3.62
CA VAL A 216 19.04 28.13 -3.60
C VAL A 216 18.35 28.21 -2.24
N ALA A 217 18.83 27.46 -1.24
CA ALA A 217 18.18 27.34 0.07
C ALA A 217 17.92 28.69 0.76
N GLU A 218 18.92 29.56 0.88
CA GLU A 218 18.76 30.88 1.51
C GLU A 218 17.68 31.73 0.81
N LYS A 219 17.72 31.77 -0.53
CA LYS A 219 16.76 32.52 -1.35
C LYS A 219 15.34 32.00 -1.15
N VAL A 220 15.15 30.68 -1.12
CA VAL A 220 13.86 30.03 -0.91
C VAL A 220 13.33 30.35 0.49
N ILE A 221 14.15 30.18 1.53
CA ILE A 221 13.74 30.45 2.92
C ILE A 221 13.36 31.92 3.13
N ASP A 222 14.10 32.86 2.55
CA ASP A 222 13.80 34.30 2.69
C ASP A 222 12.54 34.73 1.94
N ARG A 223 12.30 34.18 0.74
CA ARG A 223 11.05 34.43 0.01
C ARG A 223 9.87 33.77 0.72
N LEU A 224 10.04 32.55 1.23
CA LEU A 224 9.02 31.82 1.97
C LEU A 224 8.60 32.56 3.24
N LYS A 225 9.53 33.03 4.07
CA LYS A 225 9.22 33.86 5.26
C LYS A 225 8.41 35.11 4.89
N ARG A 226 8.80 35.82 3.83
CA ARG A 226 8.05 36.99 3.33
C ARG A 226 6.64 36.65 2.87
N ARG A 227 6.46 35.49 2.25
CA ARG A 227 5.15 35.01 1.79
C ARG A 227 4.26 34.55 2.96
N MET A 228 4.85 33.83 3.92
CA MET A 228 4.18 33.39 5.16
C MET A 228 3.72 34.59 6.01
N ALA A 229 4.51 35.67 6.06
CA ALA A 229 4.16 36.90 6.77
C ALA A 229 2.84 37.54 6.29
N LYS A 230 2.44 37.26 5.04
CA LYS A 230 1.22 37.79 4.43
C LYS A 230 -0.03 36.91 4.64
N LEU A 231 0.11 35.73 5.24
CA LEU A 231 -1.03 34.85 5.52
C LEU A 231 -1.97 35.51 6.53
N ARG A 232 -3.26 35.47 6.22
CA ARG A 232 -4.33 35.98 7.09
C ARG A 232 -4.92 34.82 7.89
N VAL A 233 -4.73 34.85 9.21
CA VAL A 233 -5.31 33.89 10.15
C VAL A 233 -6.54 34.54 10.79
N GLY A 234 -7.71 33.91 10.70
CA GLY A 234 -8.95 34.57 11.12
C GLY A 234 -10.18 33.69 11.13
N ASP A 235 -11.34 34.34 11.22
CA ASP A 235 -12.65 33.69 11.13
C ASP A 235 -12.74 32.88 9.83
N PRO A 236 -12.92 31.55 9.90
CA PRO A 236 -12.96 30.70 8.71
C PRO A 236 -14.13 31.03 7.76
N LEU A 237 -15.19 31.71 8.21
CA LEU A 237 -16.30 32.14 7.35
C LEU A 237 -16.01 33.42 6.57
N ASP A 238 -14.95 34.16 6.92
CA ASP A 238 -14.47 35.28 6.12
C ASP A 238 -13.69 34.74 4.91
N LYS A 239 -14.21 35.04 3.70
CA LYS A 239 -13.63 34.61 2.41
C LYS A 239 -12.22 35.15 2.18
N SER A 240 -11.84 36.19 2.91
CA SER A 240 -10.51 36.77 2.86
C SER A 240 -9.49 36.06 3.75
N MET A 241 -9.87 35.11 4.60
CA MET A 241 -8.89 34.41 5.44
C MET A 241 -8.17 33.31 4.67
N ASP A 242 -6.89 33.12 4.98
CA ASP A 242 -6.04 32.08 4.41
C ASP A 242 -5.94 30.87 5.33
N MET A 243 -6.09 31.08 6.64
CA MET A 243 -6.11 30.02 7.64
C MET A 243 -7.22 30.24 8.66
N GLY A 244 -7.93 29.15 8.97
CA GLY A 244 -8.94 29.10 10.02
C GLY A 244 -8.40 28.50 11.32
N ALA A 245 -9.27 27.82 12.04
CA ALA A 245 -8.98 27.20 13.33
C ALA A 245 -8.52 25.74 13.19
N ILE A 246 -7.61 25.32 14.06
CA ILE A 246 -7.31 23.91 14.32
C ILE A 246 -8.58 23.23 14.85
N ILE A 247 -8.83 22.00 14.42
CA ILE A 247 -10.09 21.29 14.65
C ILE A 247 -10.51 21.22 16.13
N ALA A 248 -9.55 21.05 17.04
CA ALA A 248 -9.83 20.79 18.45
C ALA A 248 -8.66 21.21 19.35
N PRO A 249 -8.92 21.55 20.63
CA PRO A 249 -7.87 21.90 21.60
C PRO A 249 -6.78 20.82 21.74
N ILE A 250 -7.17 19.54 21.73
CA ILE A 250 -6.21 18.42 21.85
C ILE A 250 -5.25 18.35 20.65
N GLN A 251 -5.72 18.71 19.46
CA GLN A 251 -4.87 18.78 18.27
C GLN A 251 -3.92 19.98 18.34
N LYS A 252 -4.40 21.14 18.82
CA LYS A 252 -3.57 22.33 19.07
C LYS A 252 -2.46 22.01 20.08
N GLU A 253 -2.78 21.30 21.16
CA GLU A 253 -1.81 20.86 22.18
C GLU A 253 -0.77 19.90 21.59
N ARG A 254 -1.19 18.91 20.79
CA ARG A 254 -0.27 18.01 20.09
C ARG A 254 0.72 18.78 19.20
N ILE A 255 0.23 19.74 18.42
CA ILE A 255 1.07 20.58 17.56
C ILE A 255 2.08 21.35 18.41
N GLN A 256 1.62 21.99 19.50
CA GLN A 256 2.48 22.76 20.40
C GLN A 256 3.59 21.88 21.02
N ASN A 257 3.26 20.68 21.48
CA ASN A 257 4.23 19.75 22.07
C ASN A 257 5.34 19.36 21.07
N LEU A 258 5.00 19.12 19.81
CA LEU A 258 5.98 18.81 18.76
C LEU A 258 6.84 20.02 18.39
N VAL A 259 6.25 21.22 18.35
CA VAL A 259 6.98 22.48 18.15
C VAL A 259 8.00 22.69 19.27
N ASP A 260 7.61 22.48 20.52
CA ASP A 260 8.51 22.65 21.66
C ASP A 260 9.61 21.58 21.69
N GLN A 261 9.32 20.36 21.23
CA GLN A 261 10.35 19.33 21.06
C GLN A 261 11.35 19.70 19.96
N GLY A 262 10.87 20.17 18.80
CA GLY A 262 11.74 20.64 17.71
C GLY A 262 12.71 21.75 18.16
N LYS A 263 12.22 22.71 18.97
CA LYS A 263 13.08 23.74 19.58
C LYS A 263 14.14 23.14 20.51
N LYS A 264 13.76 22.19 21.37
CA LYS A 264 14.68 21.51 22.29
C LYS A 264 15.76 20.70 21.55
N GLU A 265 15.45 20.16 20.38
CA GLU A 265 16.38 19.43 19.52
C GLU A 265 17.32 20.35 18.70
N GLY A 266 17.21 21.67 18.87
CA GLY A 266 18.12 22.66 18.30
C GLY A 266 17.70 23.24 16.95
N ALA A 267 16.48 22.94 16.46
CA ALA A 267 15.98 23.52 15.22
C ALA A 267 15.68 25.03 15.38
N ALA A 268 16.03 25.82 14.38
CA ALA A 268 15.76 27.25 14.36
C ALA A 268 14.32 27.51 13.89
N ILE A 269 13.55 28.25 14.70
CA ILE A 269 12.14 28.50 14.45
C ILE A 269 11.90 29.93 13.94
N TRP A 270 11.05 30.05 12.93
CA TRP A 270 10.39 31.28 12.54
C TRP A 270 8.88 31.08 12.71
N GLN A 271 8.21 32.02 13.40
CA GLN A 271 6.76 32.01 13.53
C GLN A 271 6.20 33.34 13.04
N TRP A 272 5.02 33.26 12.45
CA TRP A 272 4.22 34.43 12.09
C TRP A 272 3.96 35.30 13.33
N ASP A 273 4.19 36.60 13.20
CA ASP A 273 4.13 37.61 14.25
C ASP A 273 2.80 38.38 14.30
N GLY A 274 1.86 38.02 13.42
CA GLY A 274 0.53 38.61 13.42
C GLY A 274 -0.32 38.21 14.64
N LYS A 275 -1.40 38.97 14.86
CA LYS A 275 -2.30 38.74 15.98
C LYS A 275 -3.26 37.58 15.66
N LEU A 276 -3.17 36.50 16.43
CA LEU A 276 -4.17 35.43 16.37
C LEU A 276 -5.53 35.96 16.85
N PRO A 277 -6.66 35.48 16.28
CA PRO A 277 -7.98 35.90 16.71
C PRO A 277 -8.20 35.59 18.19
N GLN A 278 -8.70 36.58 18.93
CA GLN A 278 -9.10 36.45 20.32
C GLN A 278 -10.61 36.66 20.42
N ASN A 279 -11.27 35.89 21.27
CA ASN A 279 -12.67 36.12 21.58
C ASN A 279 -12.75 36.87 22.92
N GLU A 280 -13.07 38.16 22.89
CA GLU A 280 -13.15 38.98 24.11
C GLU A 280 -14.29 38.54 25.06
N GLU A 281 -15.31 37.86 24.53
CA GLU A 281 -16.49 37.39 25.27
C GLU A 281 -16.32 35.98 25.85
N LYS A 282 -15.35 35.18 25.38
CA LYS A 282 -15.09 33.81 25.85
C LYS A 282 -13.67 33.69 26.41
N LYS A 283 -13.51 33.12 27.60
CA LYS A 283 -12.18 32.85 28.18
C LYS A 283 -11.37 31.90 27.28
N GLY A 284 -10.37 32.42 26.55
CA GLY A 284 -9.35 31.67 25.80
C GLY A 284 -9.09 32.17 24.37
N ASP A 285 -7.89 31.90 23.84
CA ASP A 285 -7.43 32.35 22.50
C ASP A 285 -7.99 31.53 21.31
N GLY A 286 -9.13 30.86 21.49
CA GLY A 286 -9.68 29.92 20.50
C GLY A 286 -8.69 28.80 20.09
N CYS A 287 -9.01 28.12 18.98
CA CYS A 287 -8.17 27.04 18.43
C CYS A 287 -7.28 27.51 17.27
N TYR A 288 -6.74 28.73 17.31
CA TYR A 288 -5.82 29.21 16.27
C TYR A 288 -4.36 28.86 16.59
N PHE A 289 -3.54 28.61 15.54
CA PHE A 289 -2.11 28.33 15.64
C PHE A 289 -1.34 29.10 14.54
N PRO A 290 -0.19 29.73 14.85
CA PRO A 290 0.51 30.57 13.88
C PRO A 290 1.24 29.73 12.82
N PRO A 291 1.29 30.19 11.54
CA PRO A 291 2.22 29.66 10.55
C PRO A 291 3.63 29.52 11.12
N THR A 292 4.21 28.33 11.04
CA THR A 292 5.50 28.02 11.67
C THR A 292 6.44 27.35 10.68
N LEU A 293 7.70 27.79 10.63
CA LEU A 293 8.77 27.22 9.83
C LEU A 293 9.95 26.87 10.73
N PHE A 294 10.40 25.62 10.66
CA PHE A 294 11.67 25.19 11.21
C PHE A 294 12.74 25.08 10.12
N THR A 295 13.92 25.60 10.42
CA THR A 295 15.14 25.56 9.61
C THR A 295 16.26 24.89 10.39
N ASN A 296 17.31 24.45 9.69
CA ASN A 296 18.43 23.71 10.26
C ASN A 296 17.98 22.44 11.01
N VAL A 297 16.96 21.76 10.48
CA VAL A 297 16.42 20.55 11.10
C VAL A 297 17.33 19.37 10.75
N SER A 298 17.77 18.63 11.76
CA SER A 298 18.49 17.37 11.53
C SER A 298 17.55 16.32 10.92
N PRO A 299 17.99 15.50 9.95
CA PRO A 299 17.19 14.38 9.44
C PRO A 299 16.74 13.38 10.53
N ALA A 300 17.44 13.32 11.67
CA ALA A 300 17.10 12.46 12.80
C ALA A 300 16.15 13.12 13.82
N SER A 301 15.79 14.39 13.63
CA SER A 301 14.87 15.11 14.52
C SER A 301 13.46 14.53 14.46
N ILE A 302 12.75 14.56 15.59
CA ILE A 302 11.37 14.07 15.65
C ILE A 302 10.46 14.81 14.66
N ILE A 303 10.67 16.12 14.48
CA ILE A 303 9.83 16.95 13.62
C ILE A 303 10.11 16.70 12.14
N ALA A 304 11.23 16.05 11.80
CA ALA A 304 11.54 15.55 10.47
C ALA A 304 10.90 14.18 10.19
N GLN A 305 10.74 13.34 11.20
CA GLN A 305 10.31 11.95 11.06
C GLN A 305 8.81 11.74 11.33
N THR A 306 8.25 12.49 12.26
CA THR A 306 6.87 12.33 12.75
C THR A 306 5.92 13.35 12.12
N GLU A 307 4.70 12.89 11.82
CA GLU A 307 3.62 13.74 11.34
C GLU A 307 3.15 14.71 12.45
N ILE A 308 3.26 16.02 12.15
CA ILE A 308 2.85 17.10 13.06
C ILE A 308 1.35 17.37 12.94
N PHE A 309 0.84 17.31 11.71
CA PHE A 309 -0.58 17.52 11.37
C PHE A 309 -1.11 18.88 11.86
N GLY A 310 -0.42 19.93 11.46
CA GLY A 310 -0.67 21.33 11.81
C GLY A 310 0.15 22.25 10.90
N PRO A 311 0.04 23.58 11.05
CA PRO A 311 0.58 24.55 10.08
C PRO A 311 2.08 24.79 10.28
N VAL A 312 2.85 23.70 10.33
CA VAL A 312 4.27 23.62 10.67
C VAL A 312 5.03 22.95 9.53
N LEU A 313 5.97 23.69 8.97
CA LEU A 313 6.90 23.22 7.95
C LEU A 313 8.27 22.95 8.58
N VAL A 314 8.91 21.84 8.21
CA VAL A 314 10.33 21.61 8.49
C VAL A 314 11.13 21.67 7.20
N SER A 315 12.34 22.25 7.27
CA SER A 315 13.22 22.37 6.11
C SER A 315 14.59 21.75 6.38
N MET A 316 15.09 21.06 5.36
CA MET A 316 16.44 20.51 5.25
C MET A 316 17.02 20.86 3.87
N THR A 317 18.33 20.80 3.76
CA THR A 317 19.02 20.98 2.48
C THR A 317 19.54 19.65 1.92
N PHE A 318 19.83 19.63 0.63
CA PHE A 318 20.55 18.56 -0.05
C PHE A 318 21.49 19.13 -1.13
N ARG A 319 22.49 18.37 -1.54
CA ARG A 319 23.48 18.75 -2.57
C ARG A 319 23.21 18.12 -3.92
N THR A 320 22.77 16.87 -3.92
CA THR A 320 22.60 16.07 -5.15
C THR A 320 21.19 15.48 -5.25
N PRO A 321 20.70 15.15 -6.46
CA PRO A 321 19.41 14.48 -6.63
C PRO A 321 19.30 13.15 -5.85
N ASP A 322 20.38 12.36 -5.78
CA ASP A 322 20.38 11.10 -5.03
C ASP A 322 20.31 11.33 -3.52
N GLU A 323 20.94 12.39 -3.00
CA GLU A 323 20.77 12.79 -1.59
C GLU A 323 19.34 13.25 -1.30
N ALA A 324 18.70 13.99 -2.23
CA ALA A 324 17.30 14.37 -2.10
C ALA A 324 16.39 13.14 -2.00
N VAL A 325 16.60 12.15 -2.86
CA VAL A 325 15.87 10.86 -2.83
C VAL A 325 16.11 10.11 -1.52
N MET A 326 17.37 10.04 -1.06
CA MET A 326 17.72 9.38 0.20
C MET A 326 17.01 10.04 1.38
N LEU A 327 17.07 11.37 1.47
CA LEU A 327 16.39 12.14 2.53
C LEU A 327 14.89 11.94 2.44
N ALA A 328 14.28 12.11 1.27
CA ALA A 328 12.85 11.94 1.04
C ALA A 328 12.34 10.56 1.49
N ASN A 329 13.07 9.50 1.13
CA ASN A 329 12.72 8.12 1.47
C ASN A 329 13.09 7.71 2.91
N ASN A 330 13.85 8.54 3.64
CA ASN A 330 14.17 8.32 5.06
C ASN A 330 12.98 8.71 5.96
N SER A 331 11.92 7.93 5.85
CA SER A 331 10.69 8.00 6.65
C SER A 331 10.00 6.63 6.65
N ALA A 332 9.29 6.30 7.72
CA ALA A 332 8.43 5.12 7.76
C ALA A 332 7.22 5.22 6.80
N TYR A 333 6.87 6.44 6.40
CA TYR A 333 5.74 6.74 5.53
C TYR A 333 6.10 6.67 4.03
N GLY A 334 5.08 6.75 3.20
CA GLY A 334 5.21 6.79 1.74
C GLY A 334 3.90 7.15 1.04
N LEU A 335 3.28 8.27 1.40
CA LEU A 335 1.97 8.66 0.86
C LEU A 335 2.09 9.46 -0.45
N ALA A 336 2.59 10.68 -0.35
CA ALA A 336 2.75 11.58 -1.50
C ALA A 336 4.13 12.26 -1.50
N ALA A 337 4.50 12.86 -2.62
CA ALA A 337 5.69 13.70 -2.75
C ALA A 337 5.49 14.76 -3.85
N SER A 338 6.23 15.87 -3.76
CA SER A 338 6.25 16.91 -4.79
C SER A 338 7.70 17.18 -5.21
N VAL A 339 7.93 17.35 -6.52
CA VAL A 339 9.23 17.58 -7.14
C VAL A 339 9.16 18.81 -8.02
N TRP A 340 10.01 19.80 -7.75
CA TRP A 340 10.07 21.06 -8.48
C TRP A 340 11.42 21.21 -9.20
N SER A 341 11.37 21.29 -10.53
CA SER A 341 12.50 21.42 -11.44
C SER A 341 11.99 21.79 -12.84
N GLU A 342 12.61 22.76 -13.51
CA GLU A 342 12.28 23.07 -14.91
C GLU A 342 12.92 22.05 -15.88
N ASN A 343 13.92 21.28 -15.42
CA ASN A 343 14.51 20.18 -16.17
C ASN A 343 13.67 18.89 -16.06
N ILE A 344 12.96 18.57 -17.16
CA ILE A 344 12.15 17.35 -17.27
C ILE A 344 12.94 16.06 -16.98
N ASN A 345 14.22 15.98 -17.39
CA ASN A 345 15.02 14.78 -17.15
C ASN A 345 15.26 14.59 -15.65
N GLN A 346 15.53 15.67 -14.92
CA GLN A 346 15.76 15.62 -13.48
C GLN A 346 14.47 15.24 -12.74
N ALA A 347 13.34 15.88 -13.08
CA ALA A 347 12.07 15.59 -12.46
C ALA A 347 11.63 14.13 -12.68
N LEU A 348 11.69 13.64 -13.92
CA LEU A 348 11.33 12.26 -14.28
C LEU A 348 12.37 11.22 -13.83
N HIS A 349 13.60 11.63 -13.55
CA HIS A 349 14.60 10.75 -12.95
C HIS A 349 14.35 10.53 -11.45
N VAL A 350 13.90 11.58 -10.75
CA VAL A 350 13.65 11.55 -9.30
C VAL A 350 12.32 10.89 -8.96
N ALA A 351 11.24 11.22 -9.69
CA ALA A 351 9.88 10.78 -9.36
C ALA A 351 9.72 9.25 -9.16
N PRO A 352 10.28 8.36 -10.02
CA PRO A 352 10.20 6.91 -9.83
C PRO A 352 10.98 6.41 -8.61
N LYS A 353 12.05 7.11 -8.20
CA LYS A 353 12.88 6.72 -7.05
C LYS A 353 12.23 7.02 -5.70
N LEU A 354 11.26 7.93 -5.65
CA LEU A 354 10.53 8.28 -4.44
C LEU A 354 9.57 7.16 -4.04
N LYS A 355 9.61 6.74 -2.77
CA LYS A 355 8.72 5.71 -2.22
C LYS A 355 7.43 6.37 -1.73
N ALA A 356 6.59 6.76 -2.69
CA ALA A 356 5.29 7.39 -2.48
C ALA A 356 4.27 6.84 -3.49
N GLY A 357 2.99 6.81 -3.12
CA GLY A 357 1.92 6.41 -4.04
C GLY A 357 1.46 7.51 -4.97
N VAL A 358 1.75 8.78 -4.65
CA VAL A 358 1.52 9.91 -5.55
C VAL A 358 2.77 10.78 -5.62
N VAL A 359 3.16 11.19 -6.82
CA VAL A 359 4.24 12.16 -7.04
C VAL A 359 3.73 13.26 -7.97
N TRP A 360 3.88 14.51 -7.55
CA TRP A 360 3.52 15.67 -8.35
C TRP A 360 4.77 16.37 -8.87
N ILE A 361 4.85 16.57 -10.19
CA ILE A 361 5.94 17.32 -10.84
C ILE A 361 5.47 18.74 -11.12
N ASN A 362 6.17 19.74 -10.56
CA ASN A 362 5.87 21.18 -10.66
C ASN A 362 4.43 21.55 -10.25
N CYS A 363 3.84 20.73 -9.38
CA CYS A 363 2.57 20.97 -8.72
C CYS A 363 2.52 20.20 -7.40
N THR A 364 1.44 20.35 -6.65
CA THR A 364 1.19 19.63 -5.39
C THR A 364 -0.30 19.60 -5.10
N ASN A 365 -0.75 18.68 -4.25
CA ASN A 365 -2.15 18.56 -3.81
C ASN A 365 -3.15 18.51 -4.97
N GLN A 366 -2.76 17.93 -6.10
CA GLN A 366 -3.67 17.69 -7.22
C GLN A 366 -4.42 16.38 -7.00
N PHE A 367 -5.74 16.45 -7.10
CA PHE A 367 -6.65 15.33 -6.92
C PHE A 367 -7.69 15.32 -8.04
N ASP A 368 -8.02 14.14 -8.55
CA ASP A 368 -9.20 13.93 -9.37
C ASP A 368 -9.77 12.55 -9.09
N ALA A 369 -11.10 12.41 -9.26
CA ALA A 369 -11.77 11.14 -9.03
C ALA A 369 -11.29 10.01 -9.95
N SER A 370 -10.66 10.34 -11.09
CA SER A 370 -10.11 9.37 -12.03
C SER A 370 -8.69 8.90 -11.72
N VAL A 371 -8.02 9.49 -10.73
CA VAL A 371 -6.63 9.18 -10.39
C VAL A 371 -6.58 8.59 -8.98
N GLY A 372 -6.03 7.39 -8.84
CA GLY A 372 -5.92 6.73 -7.55
C GLY A 372 -4.94 7.42 -6.61
N PHE A 373 -5.33 7.50 -5.35
CA PHE A 373 -4.50 7.97 -4.25
C PHE A 373 -4.31 6.84 -3.24
N GLY A 374 -3.10 6.65 -2.72
CA GLY A 374 -2.90 5.76 -1.57
C GLY A 374 -1.45 5.57 -1.14
N GLY A 375 -1.26 4.94 0.01
CA GLY A 375 0.04 4.83 0.67
C GLY A 375 0.96 3.70 0.19
N TYR A 376 2.25 3.87 0.50
CA TYR A 376 3.29 2.85 0.61
C TYR A 376 3.65 2.71 2.10
N ARG A 377 4.28 1.58 2.48
CA ARG A 377 4.83 1.36 3.83
C ARG A 377 3.78 1.63 4.93
N GLU A 378 4.12 2.41 5.96
CA GLU A 378 3.23 2.71 7.08
C GLU A 378 2.16 3.76 6.78
N SER A 379 2.14 4.31 5.56
CA SER A 379 1.01 5.10 5.06
C SER A 379 -0.17 4.23 4.62
N GLY A 380 -0.04 2.89 4.73
CA GLY A 380 -1.11 1.93 4.48
C GLY A 380 -1.06 1.34 3.07
N TYR A 381 -2.20 0.81 2.63
CA TYR A 381 -2.32 0.05 1.39
C TYR A 381 -3.74 0.03 0.83
N GLY A 382 -3.83 -0.17 -0.48
CA GLY A 382 -5.01 0.03 -1.32
C GLY A 382 -4.96 1.40 -2.02
N ARG A 383 -5.92 1.68 -2.90
CA ARG A 383 -6.04 2.96 -3.60
C ARG A 383 -7.49 3.44 -3.59
N GLU A 384 -7.68 4.76 -3.52
CA GLU A 384 -8.99 5.41 -3.62
C GLU A 384 -9.01 6.33 -4.85
N GLY A 385 -10.03 6.20 -5.70
CA GLY A 385 -10.12 6.89 -6.99
C GLY A 385 -9.60 6.06 -8.17
N GLY A 386 -10.02 6.45 -9.37
CA GLY A 386 -9.60 5.81 -10.62
C GLY A 386 -10.10 4.39 -10.83
N HIS A 387 -9.54 3.75 -11.85
CA HIS A 387 -9.81 2.34 -12.18
C HIS A 387 -9.20 1.42 -11.12
N GLU A 388 -8.03 1.79 -10.59
CA GLU A 388 -7.33 1.09 -9.51
C GLU A 388 -8.14 1.04 -8.21
N GLY A 389 -8.84 2.12 -7.85
CA GLY A 389 -9.65 2.18 -6.64
C GLY A 389 -10.92 1.34 -6.73
N MET A 390 -11.44 1.07 -7.93
CA MET A 390 -12.60 0.19 -8.10
C MET A 390 -12.29 -1.25 -7.65
N PHE A 391 -11.07 -1.74 -7.89
CA PHE A 391 -10.67 -3.06 -7.40
C PHE A 391 -10.75 -3.17 -5.89
N GLU A 392 -10.60 -2.08 -5.12
CA GLU A 392 -10.71 -2.13 -3.66
C GLU A 392 -12.11 -2.44 -3.16
N TYR A 393 -13.14 -2.16 -3.98
CA TYR A 393 -14.56 -2.39 -3.70
C TYR A 393 -15.14 -3.61 -4.40
N LEU A 394 -14.29 -4.36 -5.09
CA LEU A 394 -14.62 -5.58 -5.81
C LEU A 394 -13.86 -6.78 -5.24
N LYS A 395 -14.40 -7.98 -5.49
CA LYS A 395 -13.72 -9.26 -5.33
C LYS A 395 -13.83 -10.06 -6.62
N PRO A 396 -12.86 -10.95 -6.93
CA PRO A 396 -13.02 -11.91 -8.01
C PRO A 396 -14.30 -12.72 -7.83
N LYS A 397 -14.97 -13.04 -8.94
CA LYS A 397 -16.04 -14.04 -8.97
C LYS A 397 -15.44 -15.37 -8.52
N GLU A 398 -16.16 -16.08 -7.64
CA GLU A 398 -15.70 -17.38 -7.17
C GLU A 398 -15.71 -18.38 -8.33
N SER A 399 -14.58 -19.04 -8.58
CA SER A 399 -14.47 -20.19 -9.47
C SER A 399 -13.94 -21.40 -8.69
N GLY A 400 -14.32 -22.60 -9.13
CA GLY A 400 -13.80 -23.88 -8.61
C GLY A 400 -14.22 -24.29 -7.19
N ILE A 401 -13.40 -25.14 -6.56
CA ILE A 401 -13.68 -25.80 -5.28
C ILE A 401 -12.68 -25.34 -4.21
N SER A 402 -13.14 -24.57 -3.22
CA SER A 402 -12.39 -24.25 -2.01
C SER A 402 -12.73 -25.23 -0.88
N LYS A 403 -11.74 -26.02 -0.42
CA LYS A 403 -11.89 -26.96 0.72
C LYS A 403 -11.08 -26.51 1.96
N ASN A 404 -11.51 -26.99 3.13
CA ASN A 404 -10.86 -26.75 4.42
C ASN A 404 -9.81 -27.83 4.75
N GLN A 405 -8.81 -28.04 3.90
CA GLN A 405 -7.70 -28.99 4.15
C GLN A 405 -6.40 -28.40 3.60
N PHE A 406 -5.43 -28.07 4.48
CA PHE A 406 -4.32 -27.15 4.12
C PHE A 406 -2.89 -27.63 4.36
N ARG A 407 -2.68 -28.45 5.39
CA ARG A 407 -1.37 -29.00 5.72
C ARG A 407 -1.43 -30.50 5.71
N ILE A 408 -0.52 -31.12 4.99
CA ILE A 408 -0.39 -32.57 4.93
C ILE A 408 0.44 -33.01 6.14
N SER A 409 -0.09 -33.95 6.91
CA SER A 409 0.63 -34.50 8.06
C SER A 409 1.94 -35.11 7.59
N VAL A 410 3.04 -34.72 8.23
CA VAL A 410 4.34 -35.27 7.86
C VAL A 410 4.45 -36.68 8.41
N ALA A 411 4.51 -37.64 7.48
CA ALA A 411 4.64 -39.04 7.82
C ALA A 411 6.00 -39.29 8.52
N LYS A 412 5.96 -40.16 9.54
CA LYS A 412 7.17 -40.63 10.22
C LYS A 412 7.89 -41.63 9.31
N VAL A 413 9.21 -41.61 9.35
CA VAL A 413 10.04 -42.62 8.70
C VAL A 413 9.64 -44.01 9.23
N LYS A 414 9.29 -44.94 8.35
CA LYS A 414 8.98 -46.33 8.77
C LYS A 414 10.20 -46.98 9.42
N ALA A 415 9.97 -47.78 10.46
CA ALA A 415 11.04 -48.39 11.26
C ALA A 415 12.04 -49.21 10.43
N SER A 416 11.61 -49.86 9.34
CA SER A 416 12.48 -50.61 8.42
C SER A 416 13.32 -49.75 7.47
N ALA A 417 13.06 -48.44 7.41
CA ALA A 417 13.76 -47.47 6.57
C ALA A 417 14.85 -46.69 7.34
N THR A 418 15.16 -47.07 8.59
CA THR A 418 16.23 -46.48 9.42
C THR A 418 17.65 -46.92 9.01
N THR A 419 17.88 -47.14 7.71
CA THR A 419 19.26 -47.21 7.21
C THR A 419 19.77 -45.78 7.11
N ALA A 420 20.86 -45.47 7.83
CA ALA A 420 21.65 -44.29 7.55
C ALA A 420 21.87 -44.23 6.03
N LEU A 421 21.55 -43.09 5.41
CA LEU A 421 21.66 -42.95 3.96
C LEU A 421 23.09 -43.33 3.55
N SER A 422 23.23 -44.32 2.66
CA SER A 422 24.56 -44.72 2.14
C SER A 422 25.19 -43.67 1.23
N LEU A 423 24.42 -42.64 0.85
CA LEU A 423 24.78 -41.54 -0.04
C LEU A 423 24.29 -40.22 0.56
N ASP A 424 25.02 -39.13 0.35
CA ASP A 424 24.56 -37.79 0.73
C ASP A 424 23.31 -37.40 -0.07
N ARG A 425 22.18 -37.25 0.62
CA ARG A 425 20.90 -36.75 0.07
C ARG A 425 20.36 -35.60 0.91
N THR A 426 21.24 -34.82 1.52
CA THR A 426 20.87 -33.68 2.35
C THR A 426 20.89 -32.40 1.52
N ALA A 427 19.70 -31.95 1.14
CA ALA A 427 19.51 -30.69 0.44
C ALA A 427 19.81 -29.50 1.35
N LYS A 428 20.32 -28.42 0.75
CA LYS A 428 20.67 -27.16 1.41
C LYS A 428 19.50 -26.15 1.27
N LEU A 429 19.71 -24.92 1.73
CA LEU A 429 18.88 -23.76 1.39
C LEU A 429 19.39 -23.14 0.08
N TYR A 430 18.63 -22.26 -0.56
CA TYR A 430 19.08 -21.46 -1.71
C TYR A 430 19.02 -19.97 -1.37
N ILE A 431 20.15 -19.32 -1.15
CA ILE A 431 20.21 -17.92 -0.68
C ILE A 431 21.28 -17.17 -1.46
N GLY A 432 20.88 -16.05 -2.09
CA GLY A 432 21.82 -15.20 -2.82
C GLY A 432 22.43 -15.88 -4.04
N GLY A 433 21.65 -16.69 -4.76
CA GLY A 433 22.09 -17.37 -5.99
C GLY A 433 23.06 -18.52 -5.77
N LYS A 434 23.06 -19.12 -4.56
CA LYS A 434 23.88 -20.29 -4.24
C LYS A 434 23.22 -21.14 -3.16
N GLN A 435 23.61 -22.40 -3.11
CA GLN A 435 23.23 -23.28 -2.02
C GLN A 435 23.97 -22.91 -0.72
N ALA A 436 23.22 -22.82 0.39
CA ALA A 436 23.73 -22.45 1.71
C ALA A 436 23.30 -23.47 2.77
N ARG A 437 24.21 -23.84 3.67
CA ARG A 437 23.85 -24.68 4.82
C ARG A 437 22.90 -23.90 5.74
N PRO A 438 21.90 -24.55 6.37
CA PRO A 438 21.10 -23.91 7.39
C PRO A 438 22.02 -23.45 8.53
N ASP A 439 21.80 -22.23 9.03
CA ASP A 439 22.59 -21.64 10.12
C ASP A 439 22.56 -22.51 11.39
N SER A 440 21.44 -23.21 11.62
CA SER A 440 21.26 -24.14 12.73
C SER A 440 22.15 -25.39 12.65
N GLY A 441 22.61 -25.74 11.45
CA GLY A 441 23.30 -27.01 11.15
C GLY A 441 22.39 -28.24 11.12
N TYR A 442 21.09 -28.11 11.41
CA TYR A 442 20.15 -29.22 11.43
C TYR A 442 19.50 -29.47 10.06
N SER A 443 19.13 -30.73 9.82
CA SER A 443 18.32 -31.15 8.69
C SER A 443 17.02 -31.83 9.18
N LEU A 444 16.00 -31.83 8.33
CA LEU A 444 14.73 -32.52 8.54
C LEU A 444 14.57 -33.63 7.52
N ASN A 445 14.08 -34.79 7.97
CA ASN A 445 13.74 -35.89 7.09
C ASN A 445 12.53 -35.54 6.21
N VAL A 446 12.62 -35.92 4.93
CA VAL A 446 11.52 -35.95 3.97
C VAL A 446 11.27 -37.40 3.58
N VAL A 447 10.00 -37.81 3.56
CA VAL A 447 9.59 -39.19 3.31
C VAL A 447 8.82 -39.31 2.01
N ASN A 448 8.99 -40.45 1.34
CA ASN A 448 8.15 -40.83 0.21
C ASN A 448 6.75 -41.21 0.71
N ALA A 449 5.78 -41.28 -0.21
CA ALA A 449 4.40 -41.66 0.09
C ALA A 449 4.28 -43.08 0.68
N ASP A 450 5.22 -43.96 0.38
CA ASP A 450 5.29 -45.31 0.95
C ASP A 450 5.89 -45.34 2.38
N GLY A 451 6.34 -44.20 2.92
CA GLY A 451 6.95 -44.04 4.23
C GLY A 451 8.46 -44.34 4.30
N SER A 452 9.10 -44.63 3.16
CA SER A 452 10.57 -44.72 3.05
C SER A 452 11.22 -43.33 3.10
N LEU A 453 12.48 -43.26 3.50
CA LEU A 453 13.24 -42.00 3.54
C LEU A 453 13.58 -41.55 2.11
N ALA A 454 13.10 -40.37 1.70
CA ALA A 454 13.40 -39.78 0.40
C ALA A 454 14.75 -39.05 0.39
N GLY A 455 15.02 -38.32 1.47
CA GLY A 455 16.22 -37.51 1.68
C GLY A 455 16.02 -36.57 2.87
N GLU A 456 16.88 -35.56 2.97
CA GLU A 456 16.81 -34.55 4.03
C GLU A 456 16.82 -33.14 3.43
N ILE A 457 16.25 -32.17 4.15
CA ILE A 457 16.25 -30.74 3.81
C ILE A 457 16.85 -29.93 4.95
N GLY A 458 17.40 -28.74 4.68
CA GLY A 458 17.87 -27.86 5.74
C GLY A 458 16.72 -27.39 6.66
N ASP A 459 16.95 -27.38 7.96
CA ASP A 459 16.03 -26.78 8.94
C ASP A 459 16.35 -25.29 9.11
N GLY A 460 15.82 -24.48 8.20
CA GLY A 460 16.02 -23.05 8.17
C GLY A 460 15.49 -22.38 9.44
N ASN A 461 16.17 -21.33 9.88
CA ASN A 461 15.82 -20.58 11.08
C ASN A 461 15.66 -19.06 10.80
N ARG A 462 15.50 -18.27 11.86
CA ARG A 462 15.40 -16.80 11.75
C ARG A 462 16.64 -16.14 11.11
N LYS A 463 17.84 -16.68 11.34
CA LYS A 463 19.09 -16.18 10.74
C LYS A 463 19.13 -16.47 9.24
N ASP A 464 18.65 -17.61 8.80
CA ASP A 464 18.53 -17.92 7.37
C ASP A 464 17.54 -16.98 6.66
N ILE A 465 16.38 -16.70 7.27
CA ILE A 465 15.44 -15.69 6.74
C ILE A 465 16.10 -14.31 6.67
N ARG A 466 16.83 -13.88 7.71
CA ARG A 466 17.57 -12.62 7.68
C ARG A 466 18.57 -12.59 6.51
N ASN A 467 19.36 -13.64 6.35
CA ASN A 467 20.35 -13.73 5.27
C ASN A 467 19.67 -13.70 3.88
N ALA A 468 18.49 -14.32 3.75
CA ALA A 468 17.68 -14.29 2.53
C ALA A 468 17.11 -12.89 2.24
N VAL A 469 16.64 -12.16 3.26
CA VAL A 469 16.18 -10.77 3.11
C VAL A 469 17.34 -9.84 2.74
N GLU A 470 18.51 -10.00 3.38
CA GLU A 470 19.72 -9.26 3.02
C GLU A 470 20.14 -9.53 1.56
N ALA A 471 20.04 -10.79 1.10
CA ALA A 471 20.31 -11.15 -0.30
C ALA A 471 19.28 -10.53 -1.26
N ALA A 472 18.00 -10.54 -0.88
CA ALA A 472 16.92 -9.94 -1.68
C ALA A 472 17.11 -8.41 -1.85
N HIS A 473 17.54 -7.70 -0.81
CA HIS A 473 17.86 -6.26 -0.92
C HIS A 473 19.10 -5.99 -1.78
N LYS A 474 20.11 -6.87 -1.74
CA LYS A 474 21.28 -6.78 -2.63
C LYS A 474 20.92 -7.01 -4.10
N ALA A 475 19.80 -7.66 -4.38
CA ALA A 475 19.25 -7.84 -5.72
C ALA A 475 18.45 -6.62 -6.23
N SER A 476 18.70 -5.41 -5.70
CA SER A 476 17.97 -4.18 -6.06
C SER A 476 17.99 -3.88 -7.57
N GLY A 477 19.03 -4.30 -8.29
CA GLY A 477 19.10 -4.20 -9.75
C GLY A 477 17.96 -4.92 -10.48
N TRP A 478 17.35 -5.96 -9.88
CA TRP A 478 16.18 -6.65 -10.43
C TRP A 478 14.93 -5.77 -10.43
N GLN A 479 14.71 -5.00 -9.38
CA GLN A 479 13.55 -4.09 -9.29
C GLN A 479 13.62 -2.99 -10.36
N SER A 480 14.82 -2.52 -10.69
CA SER A 480 15.07 -1.53 -11.74
C SER A 480 15.29 -2.13 -13.14
N SER A 481 15.27 -3.45 -13.28
CA SER A 481 15.52 -4.10 -14.57
C SER A 481 14.37 -3.86 -15.54
N THR A 482 14.65 -3.99 -16.85
CA THR A 482 13.59 -3.86 -17.85
C THR A 482 12.62 -5.05 -17.75
N PRO A 483 11.32 -4.83 -17.98
CA PRO A 483 10.34 -5.92 -18.07
C PRO A 483 10.73 -7.02 -19.07
N HIS A 484 11.35 -6.62 -20.19
CA HIS A 484 11.87 -7.54 -21.20
C HIS A 484 12.96 -8.48 -20.66
N LEU A 485 13.92 -7.97 -19.88
CA LEU A 485 14.95 -8.82 -19.25
C LEU A 485 14.29 -9.85 -18.34
N ARG A 486 13.31 -9.43 -17.54
CA ARG A 486 12.58 -10.34 -16.65
C ARG A 486 11.83 -11.41 -17.43
N ALA A 487 11.23 -11.06 -18.56
CA ALA A 487 10.60 -12.01 -19.48
C ALA A 487 11.60 -13.06 -19.99
N GLN A 488 12.80 -12.64 -20.44
CA GLN A 488 13.84 -13.56 -20.93
C GLN A 488 14.26 -14.58 -19.86
N ILE A 489 14.54 -14.12 -18.63
CA ILE A 489 14.89 -15.01 -17.51
C ILE A 489 13.76 -16.01 -17.22
N LEU A 490 12.50 -15.56 -17.28
CA LEU A 490 11.35 -16.46 -17.11
C LEU A 490 11.21 -17.46 -18.26
N TYR A 491 11.51 -17.08 -19.51
CA TYR A 491 11.54 -18.03 -20.63
C TYR A 491 12.62 -19.11 -20.43
N PHE A 492 13.84 -18.74 -20.01
CA PHE A 492 14.88 -19.71 -19.68
C PHE A 492 14.44 -20.66 -18.55
N LEU A 493 13.73 -20.12 -17.55
CA LEU A 493 13.18 -20.91 -16.45
C LEU A 493 12.18 -21.97 -16.95
N ALA A 494 11.36 -21.64 -17.95
CA ALA A 494 10.42 -22.57 -18.56
C ALA A 494 11.15 -23.68 -19.34
N GLU A 495 12.11 -23.30 -20.19
CA GLU A 495 12.91 -24.23 -21.01
C GLU A 495 13.71 -25.21 -20.14
N ASN A 496 14.33 -24.71 -19.07
CA ASN A 496 15.12 -25.52 -18.15
C ASN A 496 14.26 -26.44 -17.28
N LEU A 497 13.07 -25.99 -16.86
CA LEU A 497 12.11 -26.86 -16.16
C LEU A 497 11.57 -27.95 -17.10
N GLU A 498 11.25 -27.60 -18.35
CA GLU A 498 10.76 -28.55 -19.36
C GLU A 498 11.80 -29.64 -19.66
N THR A 499 13.07 -29.25 -19.80
CA THR A 499 14.19 -30.18 -19.99
C THR A 499 14.28 -31.22 -18.86
N ARG A 500 13.92 -30.83 -17.63
CA ARG A 500 13.93 -31.70 -16.44
C ARG A 500 12.55 -32.24 -16.08
N ALA A 501 11.55 -32.14 -16.96
CA ALA A 501 10.16 -32.46 -16.62
C ALA A 501 9.96 -33.89 -16.10
N VAL A 502 10.68 -34.88 -16.67
CA VAL A 502 10.61 -36.28 -16.23
C VAL A 502 11.13 -36.45 -14.81
N GLU A 503 12.17 -35.72 -14.43
CA GLU A 503 12.76 -35.75 -13.09
C GLU A 503 11.77 -35.20 -12.06
N PHE A 504 11.21 -34.01 -12.30
CA PHE A 504 10.20 -33.41 -11.44
C PHE A 504 8.95 -34.27 -11.33
N LYS A 505 8.48 -34.86 -12.44
CA LYS A 505 7.35 -35.80 -12.44
C LYS A 505 7.63 -36.96 -11.47
N ASN A 506 8.78 -37.60 -11.60
CA ASN A 506 9.15 -38.74 -10.76
C ASN A 506 9.27 -38.34 -9.29
N ARG A 507 9.87 -37.18 -9.00
CA ARG A 507 9.96 -36.63 -7.64
C ARG A 507 8.59 -36.42 -7.01
N ILE A 508 7.68 -35.78 -7.74
CA ILE A 508 6.31 -35.51 -7.26
C ILE A 508 5.57 -36.82 -7.01
N THR A 509 5.62 -37.79 -7.94
CA THR A 509 5.01 -39.12 -7.77
C THR A 509 5.53 -39.84 -6.53
N GLN A 510 6.86 -39.86 -6.32
CA GLN A 510 7.48 -40.54 -5.17
C GLN A 510 7.09 -39.93 -3.83
N LEU A 511 7.10 -38.60 -3.73
CA LEU A 511 6.83 -37.90 -2.47
C LEU A 511 5.35 -37.86 -2.11
N THR A 512 4.49 -37.57 -3.09
CA THR A 512 3.07 -37.31 -2.84
C THR A 512 2.19 -38.55 -3.01
N GLY A 513 2.65 -39.56 -3.77
CA GLY A 513 1.89 -40.76 -4.09
C GLY A 513 0.80 -40.54 -5.14
N VAL A 514 0.72 -39.37 -5.76
CA VAL A 514 -0.20 -39.11 -6.88
C VAL A 514 0.19 -39.95 -8.09
N THR A 515 -0.78 -40.20 -8.96
CA THR A 515 -0.53 -40.97 -10.20
C THR A 515 0.47 -40.24 -11.10
N GLU A 516 1.21 -40.99 -11.92
CA GLU A 516 2.12 -40.38 -12.92
C GLU A 516 1.42 -39.37 -13.82
N LYS A 517 0.15 -39.61 -14.16
CA LYS A 517 -0.67 -38.70 -14.96
C LYS A 517 -0.90 -37.36 -14.25
N GLN A 518 -1.16 -37.39 -12.94
CA GLN A 518 -1.34 -36.18 -12.14
C GLN A 518 -0.02 -35.42 -11.97
N ALA A 519 1.08 -36.11 -11.67
CA ALA A 519 2.40 -35.49 -11.58
C ALA A 519 2.84 -34.87 -12.92
N ALA A 520 2.59 -35.56 -14.05
CA ALA A 520 2.88 -35.03 -15.38
C ALA A 520 2.03 -33.80 -15.70
N LEU A 521 0.76 -33.79 -15.27
CA LEU A 521 -0.10 -32.62 -15.40
C LEU A 521 0.44 -31.44 -14.58
N GLU A 522 0.85 -31.67 -13.34
CA GLU A 522 1.43 -30.62 -12.47
C GLU A 522 2.65 -29.96 -13.11
N VAL A 523 3.61 -30.76 -13.60
CA VAL A 523 4.82 -30.25 -14.26
C VAL A 523 4.48 -29.52 -15.56
N LYS A 524 3.59 -30.08 -16.39
CA LYS A 524 3.17 -29.44 -17.64
C LYS A 524 2.50 -28.09 -17.39
N THR A 525 1.59 -28.03 -16.41
CA THR A 525 0.92 -26.78 -16.05
C THR A 525 1.90 -25.78 -15.45
N ALA A 526 2.87 -26.24 -14.65
CA ALA A 526 3.93 -25.39 -14.12
C ALA A 526 4.77 -24.74 -15.22
N VAL A 527 5.23 -25.50 -16.21
CA VAL A 527 5.94 -24.96 -17.40
C VAL A 527 5.07 -23.95 -18.15
N SER A 528 3.81 -24.29 -18.42
CA SER A 528 2.85 -23.37 -19.06
C SER A 528 2.69 -22.07 -18.26
N ARG A 529 2.66 -22.15 -16.94
CA ARG A 529 2.50 -20.99 -16.06
C ARG A 529 3.72 -20.07 -16.09
N ILE A 530 4.92 -20.63 -16.16
CA ILE A 530 6.14 -19.85 -16.38
C ILE A 530 6.04 -19.10 -17.69
N PHE A 531 5.63 -19.76 -18.79
CA PHE A 531 5.42 -19.09 -20.08
C PHE A 531 4.37 -17.96 -20.00
N THR A 532 3.25 -18.16 -19.29
CA THR A 532 2.25 -17.11 -19.10
C THR A 532 2.85 -15.88 -18.40
N TYR A 533 3.58 -16.06 -17.30
CA TYR A 533 4.17 -14.93 -16.58
C TYR A 533 5.37 -14.31 -17.27
N ALA A 534 6.13 -15.09 -18.05
CA ALA A 534 7.13 -14.56 -18.98
C ALA A 534 6.47 -13.62 -19.99
N ALA A 535 5.34 -14.05 -20.58
CA ALA A 535 4.58 -13.24 -21.52
C ALA A 535 3.96 -12.00 -20.88
N LEU A 536 3.50 -12.07 -19.63
CA LEU A 536 2.89 -10.95 -18.91
C LEU A 536 3.91 -9.94 -18.37
N ALA A 537 5.18 -10.33 -18.18
CA ALA A 537 6.19 -9.52 -17.51
C ALA A 537 6.33 -8.11 -18.11
N ASP A 538 6.22 -7.98 -19.45
CA ASP A 538 6.28 -6.73 -20.19
C ASP A 538 4.92 -6.27 -20.78
N LYS A 539 3.81 -6.90 -20.38
CA LYS A 539 2.44 -6.60 -20.86
C LYS A 539 1.48 -6.21 -19.72
N HIS A 540 2.02 -5.93 -18.54
CA HIS A 540 1.28 -5.42 -17.39
C HIS A 540 1.49 -3.91 -17.22
N GLU A 541 1.07 -3.17 -18.24
CA GLU A 541 1.27 -1.73 -18.34
C GLU A 541 0.38 -0.94 -17.38
N GLY A 542 0.85 0.26 -17.04
CA GLY A 542 0.09 1.25 -16.29
C GLY A 542 -0.99 1.93 -17.12
N LEU A 543 -1.77 2.79 -16.48
CA LEU A 543 -2.80 3.61 -17.13
C LEU A 543 -2.34 5.07 -17.24
N ILE A 544 -2.91 5.81 -18.20
CA ILE A 544 -2.77 7.26 -18.30
C ILE A 544 -4.13 7.86 -18.02
N HIS A 545 -4.21 8.67 -16.97
CA HIS A 545 -5.41 9.40 -16.61
C HIS A 545 -5.33 10.84 -17.13
N GLN A 546 -6.49 11.35 -17.57
CA GLN A 546 -6.68 12.72 -18.06
C GLN A 546 -7.61 13.47 -17.10
N PRO A 547 -7.09 13.95 -15.96
CA PRO A 547 -7.85 14.76 -15.03
C PRO A 547 -8.25 16.11 -15.69
N PRO A 548 -9.32 16.79 -15.23
CA PRO A 548 -9.80 18.05 -15.80
C PRO A 548 -8.93 19.25 -15.39
N MET A 549 -7.61 19.09 -15.47
CA MET A 549 -6.59 20.09 -15.18
C MET A 549 -5.45 19.96 -16.20
N ARG A 550 -4.58 20.97 -16.29
CA ARG A 550 -3.46 20.95 -17.24
C ARG A 550 -2.38 19.95 -16.80
N GLY A 551 -2.53 18.70 -17.21
CA GLY A 551 -1.57 17.64 -16.93
C GLY A 551 -2.13 16.25 -17.20
N LEU A 552 -1.24 15.26 -17.09
CA LEU A 552 -1.58 13.84 -17.10
C LEU A 552 -1.20 13.25 -15.74
N ALA A 553 -1.90 12.18 -15.33
CA ALA A 553 -1.44 11.33 -14.25
C ALA A 553 -1.12 9.93 -14.78
N LEU A 554 0.14 9.53 -14.67
CA LEU A 554 0.64 8.23 -15.08
C LEU A 554 0.52 7.26 -13.90
N ALA A 555 -0.41 6.30 -13.98
CA ALA A 555 -0.58 5.24 -12.99
C ALA A 555 0.40 4.10 -13.30
N LEU A 556 1.60 4.18 -12.72
CA LEU A 556 2.68 3.22 -12.92
C LEU A 556 2.50 2.00 -12.00
N ASN A 557 2.64 0.79 -12.56
CA ASN A 557 2.71 -0.44 -11.78
C ASN A 557 4.16 -0.67 -11.33
N GLU A 558 4.42 -0.51 -10.03
CA GLU A 558 5.75 -0.73 -9.44
C GLU A 558 5.79 -2.05 -8.64
N PRO A 559 6.95 -2.70 -8.52
CA PRO A 559 7.12 -3.81 -7.58
C PRO A 559 6.87 -3.36 -6.14
N ILE A 560 6.38 -4.28 -5.32
CA ILE A 560 6.25 -4.09 -3.86
C ILE A 560 7.63 -4.00 -3.20
N GLY A 561 8.59 -4.79 -3.67
CA GLY A 561 9.97 -4.81 -3.17
C GLY A 561 10.42 -6.23 -2.80
N VAL A 562 10.72 -6.46 -1.52
CA VAL A 562 10.98 -7.80 -0.99
C VAL A 562 9.68 -8.45 -0.54
N LEU A 563 9.31 -9.56 -1.20
CA LEU A 563 8.11 -10.34 -0.90
C LEU A 563 8.47 -11.65 -0.19
N GLY A 564 7.84 -11.89 0.96
CA GLY A 564 7.85 -13.19 1.62
C GLY A 564 6.72 -14.07 1.07
N LEU A 565 7.00 -15.34 0.75
CA LEU A 565 6.00 -16.31 0.29
C LEU A 565 6.03 -17.55 1.19
N VAL A 566 4.90 -17.95 1.74
CA VAL A 566 4.73 -19.23 2.45
C VAL A 566 3.79 -20.10 1.64
N CYS A 567 4.34 -21.12 0.99
CA CYS A 567 3.64 -21.97 0.04
C CYS A 567 2.77 -23.03 0.75
N PRO A 568 1.71 -23.51 0.08
CA PRO A 568 0.87 -24.59 0.60
C PRO A 568 1.54 -25.96 0.38
N ASP A 569 0.87 -27.04 0.80
CA ASP A 569 1.39 -28.40 0.59
C ASP A 569 0.86 -29.07 -0.67
N GLU A 570 -0.32 -28.67 -1.17
CA GLU A 570 -0.85 -29.21 -2.41
C GLU A 570 -0.09 -28.72 -3.65
N ALA A 571 -0.04 -29.60 -4.68
CA ALA A 571 0.61 -29.36 -5.96
C ALA A 571 1.97 -28.65 -5.78
N PRO A 572 2.93 -29.26 -5.05
CA PRO A 572 4.05 -28.57 -4.44
C PRO A 572 4.96 -27.82 -5.43
N LEU A 573 5.03 -28.22 -6.70
CA LEU A 573 5.71 -27.46 -7.74
C LEU A 573 4.83 -26.32 -8.26
N LEU A 574 3.60 -26.65 -8.64
CA LEU A 574 2.70 -25.73 -9.31
C LEU A 574 2.26 -24.58 -8.40
N SER A 575 1.87 -24.85 -7.15
CA SER A 575 1.45 -23.82 -6.19
C SER A 575 2.60 -22.87 -5.84
N MET A 576 3.81 -23.42 -5.63
CA MET A 576 5.03 -22.64 -5.42
C MET A 576 5.28 -21.68 -6.59
N LEU A 577 5.24 -22.17 -7.83
CA LEU A 577 5.47 -21.35 -9.01
C LEU A 577 4.34 -20.34 -9.26
N SER A 578 3.10 -20.70 -9.01
CA SER A 578 1.96 -19.78 -9.14
C SER A 578 2.08 -18.55 -8.24
N MET A 579 2.70 -18.70 -7.07
CA MET A 579 2.99 -17.59 -6.18
C MET A 579 4.29 -16.86 -6.56
N LEU A 580 5.34 -17.60 -6.95
CA LEU A 580 6.67 -17.03 -7.24
C LEU A 580 6.69 -16.18 -8.52
N LEU A 581 6.11 -16.69 -9.60
CA LEU A 581 6.22 -16.14 -10.95
C LEU A 581 5.64 -14.72 -11.10
N PRO A 582 4.41 -14.40 -10.64
CA PRO A 582 3.90 -13.02 -10.72
C PRO A 582 4.79 -12.05 -9.92
N ALA A 583 5.33 -12.49 -8.78
CA ALA A 583 6.21 -11.67 -7.96
C ALA A 583 7.49 -11.27 -8.73
N ILE A 584 8.22 -12.24 -9.28
CA ILE A 584 9.47 -11.93 -10.00
C ILE A 584 9.21 -11.30 -11.38
N ALA A 585 8.10 -11.61 -12.05
CA ALA A 585 7.69 -10.96 -13.30
C ALA A 585 7.44 -9.46 -13.12
N MET A 586 6.87 -9.05 -11.99
CA MET A 586 6.70 -7.63 -11.62
C MET A 586 7.99 -6.96 -11.13
N GLY A 587 9.08 -7.72 -10.94
CA GLY A 587 10.37 -7.18 -10.48
C GLY A 587 10.59 -7.27 -8.97
N ASN A 588 9.76 -8.00 -8.23
CA ASN A 588 10.01 -8.24 -6.80
C ASN A 588 11.16 -9.23 -6.60
N SER A 589 11.86 -9.10 -5.47
CA SER A 589 12.75 -10.13 -4.96
C SER A 589 12.03 -10.94 -3.89
N VAL A 590 12.28 -12.24 -3.83
CA VAL A 590 11.43 -13.18 -3.09
C VAL A 590 12.22 -13.96 -2.05
N VAL A 591 11.65 -14.09 -0.85
CA VAL A 591 12.03 -15.07 0.17
C VAL A 591 10.90 -16.08 0.31
N LEU A 592 11.11 -17.27 -0.22
CA LEU A 592 10.12 -18.34 -0.35
C LEU A 592 10.36 -19.44 0.69
N VAL A 593 9.30 -19.81 1.39
CA VAL A 593 9.23 -20.97 2.27
C VAL A 593 8.36 -22.02 1.58
N PRO A 594 8.94 -23.12 1.07
CA PRO A 594 8.20 -24.11 0.30
C PRO A 594 7.37 -25.03 1.21
N SER A 595 6.61 -25.93 0.60
CA SER A 595 5.94 -27.02 1.34
C SER A 595 6.94 -27.82 2.16
N ARG A 596 6.74 -27.92 3.48
CA ARG A 596 7.59 -28.74 4.35
C ARG A 596 7.59 -30.24 3.98
N PRO A 597 6.44 -30.93 3.82
CA PRO A 597 6.44 -32.36 3.49
C PRO A 597 7.05 -32.68 2.13
N PHE A 598 7.06 -31.72 1.19
CA PHE A 598 7.49 -31.94 -0.20
C PHE A 598 8.63 -31.02 -0.65
N ALA A 599 9.38 -30.46 0.31
CA ALA A 599 10.41 -29.45 0.05
C ALA A 599 11.51 -29.91 -0.92
N LEU A 600 11.71 -31.21 -1.09
CA LEU A 600 12.67 -31.74 -2.08
C LEU A 600 12.30 -31.36 -3.52
N VAL A 601 11.01 -31.11 -3.82
CA VAL A 601 10.58 -30.55 -5.11
C VAL A 601 11.16 -29.16 -5.32
N ALA A 602 11.12 -28.32 -4.28
CA ALA A 602 11.70 -26.97 -4.33
C ALA A 602 13.24 -27.01 -4.37
N THR A 603 13.88 -28.00 -3.75
CA THR A 603 15.35 -28.12 -3.78
C THR A 603 15.87 -28.59 -5.13
N ASP A 604 15.14 -29.47 -5.82
CA ASP A 604 15.46 -29.86 -7.20
C ASP A 604 15.38 -28.66 -8.15
N PHE A 605 14.52 -27.68 -7.83
CA PHE A 605 14.35 -26.42 -8.57
C PHE A 605 15.53 -25.45 -8.43
N TYR A 606 16.44 -25.64 -7.47
CA TYR A 606 17.63 -24.78 -7.33
C TYR A 606 18.49 -24.79 -8.58
N GLN A 607 18.71 -25.96 -9.17
CA GLN A 607 19.49 -26.06 -10.40
C GLN A 607 18.75 -25.42 -11.58
N VAL A 608 17.41 -25.43 -11.60
CA VAL A 608 16.64 -24.74 -12.65
C VAL A 608 16.86 -23.23 -12.53
N LEU A 609 16.86 -22.67 -11.31
CA LEU A 609 17.19 -21.26 -11.07
C LEU A 609 18.61 -20.92 -11.52
N GLU A 610 19.60 -21.74 -11.14
CA GLU A 610 21.01 -21.55 -11.49
C GLU A 610 21.24 -21.62 -13.00
N THR A 611 20.60 -22.57 -13.69
CA THR A 611 20.76 -22.77 -15.14
C THR A 611 20.01 -21.71 -15.97
N SER A 612 19.05 -21.02 -15.35
CA SER A 612 18.24 -19.98 -16.01
C SER A 612 18.77 -18.56 -15.77
N ASP A 613 19.99 -18.44 -15.23
CA ASP A 613 20.65 -17.17 -14.93
C ASP A 613 19.81 -16.23 -14.05
N VAL A 614 19.00 -16.80 -13.14
CA VAL A 614 18.22 -15.99 -12.19
C VAL A 614 19.20 -15.21 -11.30
N PRO A 615 19.16 -13.87 -11.29
CA PRO A 615 20.16 -13.09 -10.57
C PRO A 615 20.18 -13.40 -9.06
N SER A 616 21.38 -13.40 -8.48
CA SER A 616 21.59 -13.69 -7.07
C SER A 616 20.69 -12.83 -6.18
N GLY A 617 19.89 -13.50 -5.34
CA GLY A 617 19.00 -12.84 -4.37
C GLY A 617 17.60 -12.53 -4.91
N VAL A 618 17.34 -12.67 -6.22
CA VAL A 618 15.98 -12.49 -6.78
C VAL A 618 15.03 -13.57 -6.25
N VAL A 619 15.50 -14.81 -6.20
CA VAL A 619 14.78 -15.93 -5.59
C VAL A 619 15.65 -16.52 -4.48
N ASN A 620 15.11 -16.56 -3.26
CA ASN A 620 15.73 -17.21 -2.11
C ASN A 620 14.74 -18.21 -1.55
N ILE A 621 15.17 -19.46 -1.32
CA ILE A 621 14.31 -20.54 -0.82
C ILE A 621 14.87 -21.04 0.51
N VAL A 622 14.05 -20.93 1.55
CA VAL A 622 14.37 -21.36 2.92
C VAL A 622 13.42 -22.49 3.32
N THR A 623 13.92 -23.74 3.30
CA THR A 623 13.17 -24.91 3.77
C THR A 623 13.10 -24.95 5.29
N GLY A 624 12.07 -25.58 5.85
CA GLY A 624 11.91 -25.75 7.29
C GLY A 624 10.45 -25.85 7.70
N ASP A 625 10.16 -25.58 8.97
CA ASP A 625 8.79 -25.48 9.49
C ASP A 625 8.11 -24.20 8.95
N SER A 626 7.13 -24.39 8.07
CA SER A 626 6.45 -23.29 7.37
C SER A 626 5.75 -22.32 8.32
N ALA A 627 5.21 -22.80 9.45
CA ALA A 627 4.56 -21.94 10.44
C ALA A 627 5.60 -21.05 11.14
N LYS A 628 6.70 -21.64 11.62
CA LYS A 628 7.77 -20.89 12.31
C LYS A 628 8.41 -19.86 11.39
N LEU A 629 8.75 -20.26 10.16
CA LEU A 629 9.38 -19.37 9.18
C LEU A 629 8.41 -18.29 8.69
N GLY A 630 7.12 -18.64 8.52
CA GLY A 630 6.07 -17.68 8.22
C GLY A 630 5.91 -16.60 9.29
N THR A 631 5.92 -16.98 10.57
CA THR A 631 5.92 -16.04 11.71
C THR A 631 7.13 -15.11 11.69
N VAL A 632 8.32 -15.61 11.30
CA VAL A 632 9.51 -14.77 11.16
C VAL A 632 9.35 -13.75 10.04
N LEU A 633 8.86 -14.17 8.87
CA LEU A 633 8.61 -13.26 7.74
C LEU A 633 7.55 -12.21 8.08
N ALA A 634 6.48 -12.60 8.77
CA ALA A 634 5.40 -11.69 9.18
C ALA A 634 5.90 -10.58 10.12
N LYS A 635 6.82 -10.91 11.04
CA LYS A 635 7.47 -9.96 11.97
C LYS A 635 8.60 -9.14 11.36
N HIS A 636 9.05 -9.45 10.14
CA HIS A 636 10.23 -8.80 9.57
C HIS A 636 9.88 -7.40 9.06
N ASP A 637 10.54 -6.37 9.59
CA ASP A 637 10.27 -4.97 9.19
C ASP A 637 10.79 -4.64 7.79
N ASP A 638 11.79 -5.39 7.33
CA ASP A 638 12.41 -5.22 6.02
C ASP A 638 11.81 -6.11 4.91
N VAL A 639 10.65 -6.72 5.19
CA VAL A 639 9.81 -7.42 4.20
C VAL A 639 8.62 -6.51 3.87
N ALA A 640 8.49 -6.13 2.60
CA ALA A 640 7.52 -5.14 2.14
C ALA A 640 6.11 -5.73 1.93
N GLY A 641 6.02 -7.03 1.64
CA GLY A 641 4.76 -7.76 1.55
C GLY A 641 4.91 -9.24 1.83
N LEU A 642 3.81 -9.90 2.22
CA LEU A 642 3.79 -11.31 2.60
C LEU A 642 2.57 -12.03 2.01
N TRP A 643 2.79 -13.16 1.38
CA TRP A 643 1.73 -14.06 0.93
C TRP A 643 1.78 -15.36 1.72
N VAL A 644 0.66 -15.73 2.35
CA VAL A 644 0.56 -16.99 3.11
C VAL A 644 -0.57 -17.84 2.54
N ALA A 645 -0.19 -18.95 1.93
CA ALA A 645 -1.09 -20.06 1.64
C ALA A 645 -0.87 -21.13 2.71
N GLY A 646 -1.72 -21.13 3.73
CA GLY A 646 -1.49 -21.90 4.95
C GLY A 646 -2.76 -22.23 5.71
N THR A 647 -2.63 -22.79 6.90
CA THR A 647 -3.79 -23.03 7.79
C THR A 647 -4.46 -21.70 8.17
N LYS A 648 -5.73 -21.73 8.61
CA LYS A 648 -6.39 -20.52 9.12
C LYS A 648 -5.58 -19.87 10.24
N THR A 649 -5.00 -20.67 11.14
CA THR A 649 -4.14 -20.18 12.23
C THR A 649 -2.90 -19.47 11.70
N GLU A 650 -2.17 -20.06 10.74
CA GLU A 650 -1.00 -19.43 10.10
C GLU A 650 -1.38 -18.10 9.42
N CYS A 651 -2.51 -18.07 8.70
CA CYS A 651 -3.00 -16.88 8.03
C CYS A 651 -3.38 -15.77 9.02
N THR A 652 -4.11 -16.13 10.08
CA THR A 652 -4.52 -15.20 11.14
C THR A 652 -3.30 -14.66 11.88
N GLU A 653 -2.34 -15.51 12.23
CA GLU A 653 -1.10 -15.08 12.89
C GLU A 653 -0.28 -14.14 12.00
N ALA A 654 -0.12 -14.46 10.71
CA ALA A 654 0.57 -13.60 9.77
C ALA A 654 -0.09 -12.22 9.64
N CYS A 655 -1.43 -12.16 9.57
CA CYS A 655 -2.18 -10.89 9.56
C CYS A 655 -2.02 -10.09 10.85
N LYS A 656 -1.97 -10.75 12.01
CA LYS A 656 -1.73 -10.07 13.30
C LYS A 656 -0.33 -9.49 13.38
N LEU A 657 0.67 -10.23 12.90
CA LEU A 657 2.07 -9.84 13.00
C LEU A 657 2.51 -8.86 11.91
N SER A 658 1.73 -8.70 10.83
CA SER A 658 2.01 -7.72 9.78
C SER A 658 1.85 -6.26 10.26
N THR A 659 1.33 -6.04 11.46
CA THR A 659 1.12 -4.71 12.04
C THR A 659 2.40 -4.02 12.48
N GLY A 660 3.57 -4.67 12.44
CA GLY A 660 4.86 -4.05 12.78
C GLY A 660 5.25 -2.91 11.83
N ASN A 661 5.20 -3.16 10.52
CA ASN A 661 5.54 -2.19 9.47
C ASN A 661 4.38 -1.93 8.49
N MET A 662 3.18 -2.41 8.81
CA MET A 662 1.98 -2.36 7.95
C MET A 662 2.16 -2.95 6.54
N LYS A 663 3.06 -3.94 6.38
CA LYS A 663 3.30 -4.62 5.10
C LYS A 663 1.99 -5.13 4.46
N ILE A 664 1.96 -5.11 3.13
CA ILE A 664 0.85 -5.65 2.36
C ILE A 664 0.80 -7.16 2.59
N ILE A 665 -0.35 -7.67 3.00
CA ILE A 665 -0.52 -9.11 3.22
C ILE A 665 -1.66 -9.68 2.38
N TRP A 666 -1.39 -10.81 1.75
CA TRP A 666 -2.42 -11.67 1.19
C TRP A 666 -2.40 -13.02 1.89
N THR A 667 -3.58 -13.56 2.18
CA THR A 667 -3.72 -14.94 2.61
C THR A 667 -4.87 -15.61 1.86
N ASN A 668 -4.78 -16.93 1.74
CA ASN A 668 -5.88 -17.76 1.28
C ASN A 668 -6.94 -17.99 2.37
N ASN A 669 -6.82 -17.37 3.55
CA ASN A 669 -7.73 -17.53 4.70
C ASN A 669 -7.92 -18.99 5.15
N GLY A 670 -6.93 -19.88 4.96
CA GLY A 670 -7.08 -21.30 5.29
C GLY A 670 -7.83 -22.14 4.26
N LYS A 671 -8.10 -21.59 3.06
CA LYS A 671 -8.89 -22.22 2.00
C LYS A 671 -8.04 -22.74 0.85
N GLN A 672 -8.38 -23.92 0.33
CA GLN A 672 -7.63 -24.55 -0.76
C GLN A 672 -7.98 -23.93 -2.08
N LEU A 673 -6.97 -23.44 -2.80
CA LEU A 673 -7.13 -22.98 -4.15
C LEU A 673 -6.96 -24.16 -5.10
N ASP A 674 -7.73 -24.16 -6.18
CA ASP A 674 -7.43 -25.06 -7.29
C ASP A 674 -6.28 -24.46 -8.10
N TRP A 675 -5.07 -24.93 -7.84
CA TRP A 675 -3.88 -24.50 -8.56
C TRP A 675 -3.88 -24.92 -10.04
N PHE A 676 -4.78 -25.79 -10.47
CA PHE A 676 -4.97 -26.13 -11.89
C PHE A 676 -6.01 -25.25 -12.58
N ASP A 677 -6.81 -24.49 -11.83
CA ASP A 677 -7.75 -23.51 -12.35
C ASP A 677 -7.03 -22.16 -12.58
N ASN A 678 -6.88 -21.79 -13.84
CA ASN A 678 -6.23 -20.55 -14.23
C ASN A 678 -6.96 -19.30 -13.72
N GLN A 679 -8.29 -19.36 -13.50
CA GLN A 679 -9.03 -18.21 -12.95
C GLN A 679 -8.65 -17.94 -11.48
N GLN A 680 -8.27 -18.98 -10.72
CA GLN A 680 -7.86 -18.84 -9.32
C GLN A 680 -6.37 -18.58 -9.16
N SER A 681 -5.53 -19.17 -10.02
CA SER A 681 -4.10 -19.36 -9.75
C SER A 681 -3.16 -18.76 -10.80
N GLU A 682 -3.70 -18.06 -11.79
CA GLU A 682 -2.94 -17.42 -12.87
C GLU A 682 -3.50 -16.03 -13.24
N GLY A 683 -2.73 -15.23 -13.97
CA GLY A 683 -3.25 -14.06 -14.67
C GLY A 683 -3.02 -12.71 -13.98
N ARG A 684 -3.73 -11.68 -14.47
CA ARG A 684 -3.50 -10.27 -14.11
C ARG A 684 -3.84 -9.94 -12.66
N GLU A 685 -4.74 -10.68 -12.03
CA GLU A 685 -5.06 -10.50 -10.61
C GLU A 685 -3.84 -10.78 -9.72
N TRP A 686 -3.04 -11.78 -10.06
CA TRP A 686 -1.79 -12.09 -9.37
C TRP A 686 -0.68 -11.06 -9.68
N MET A 687 -0.62 -10.53 -10.90
CA MET A 687 0.27 -9.41 -11.24
C MET A 687 -0.06 -8.16 -10.41
N ARG A 688 -1.37 -7.85 -10.27
CA ARG A 688 -1.87 -6.73 -9.44
C ARG A 688 -1.53 -6.90 -7.96
N ARG A 689 -1.58 -8.13 -7.44
CA ARG A 689 -1.17 -8.44 -6.06
C ARG A 689 0.32 -8.31 -5.83
N ALA A 690 1.11 -8.51 -6.89
CA ALA A 690 2.57 -8.40 -6.88
C ALA A 690 3.04 -6.98 -7.20
N SER A 691 2.12 -6.04 -7.39
CA SER A 691 2.44 -4.65 -7.73
C SER A 691 1.73 -3.68 -6.79
N GLN A 692 2.17 -2.43 -6.86
CA GLN A 692 1.54 -1.28 -6.23
C GLN A 692 1.51 -0.14 -7.24
N VAL A 693 0.45 0.66 -7.21
CA VAL A 693 0.28 1.76 -8.17
C VAL A 693 0.95 3.03 -7.64
N LYS A 694 1.75 3.70 -8.47
CA LYS A 694 2.22 5.07 -8.24
C LYS A 694 1.62 5.99 -9.29
N ASN A 695 0.91 7.03 -8.87
CA ASN A 695 0.40 8.05 -9.76
C ASN A 695 1.39 9.22 -9.86
N VAL A 696 2.01 9.39 -11.02
CA VAL A 696 2.93 10.50 -11.31
C VAL A 696 2.22 11.56 -12.14
N TRP A 697 2.00 12.73 -11.55
CA TRP A 697 1.37 13.87 -12.22
C TRP A 697 2.43 14.69 -12.94
N ILE A 698 2.22 14.91 -14.24
CA ILE A 698 3.15 15.64 -15.09
C ILE A 698 2.43 16.78 -15.82
N PRO A 699 3.11 17.92 -16.04
CA PRO A 699 2.63 18.93 -16.97
C PRO A 699 2.45 18.34 -18.37
N TYR A 700 1.33 18.66 -19.01
CA TYR A 700 1.04 18.29 -20.39
C TYR A 700 0.23 19.41 -21.03
N GLY A 701 0.68 19.88 -22.19
CA GLY A 701 0.02 20.94 -22.94
C GLY A 701 -1.15 20.39 -23.75
N GLU A 702 -2.24 21.15 -23.82
CA GLU A 702 -3.25 21.02 -24.88
C GLU A 702 -2.88 21.90 -26.08
#